data_AF-A0A1G2XV06-F1
#
_entry.id   AF-A0A1G2XV06-F1
#
_cell.length_a   1.000
_cell.length_b   1.000
_cell.length_c   1.000
_cell.angle_alpha   90.00
_cell.angle_beta   90.00
_cell.angle_gamma   90.00
#
_symmetry.space_group_name_H-M   'P 1'
#
loop_
_entity.id
_entity.type
_entity.pdbx_description
1 polymer ?
#
loop_
_entity_poly.entity_id
_entity_poly.type
_entity_poly.pdbx_seq_one_letter_code
_entity_poly.pdbx_strand_id
1 'polypeptide(L)'
;MNKKMVLILSFIAMITFAGNVNAAMKTAPLHTTGDADEQWAPLGGGSIGQNWSNPENWWHNAVPTSTQKAKLNRTPGPIISGVVDVNQIFISEGNILVYEYPSCLLKIVNGANVTVRQSMILGYYLSDRGKLQIDGGTTNINRHLFIGRSGNGELTINGGTVNVLGNFVISHQGGNGNVKLNGGTLHINQLTYEYNLQEKVNPTDPDVEITPGKASLDISGGQIIHDSNARDCNAVAADYRTMASLGKLTAYNGMGDPVARINPITHQVIVTGEKMLWDFSDITVTSHSTMDNDAISGIDKMFKSAVTDSNAAIFLDGPGTGGVYTVEWETPGDVTLNSIEMIAERDDIDQMRAVRHFTLKAKVPSTSPTFNVVVYDGDVSYTSNIYDLNYNLPSLVTSGKFRAEFTGNDEKAPRIRILNAIGSRQAEHLWNSNQIAIVPGGSPVIMDPLQPGLFDIANMFETRRTDNMSTIFMNGTGAGYVYNLTFRPIEQSEIQAFELVAEMDGGTSSRAATHFTLKAKSVGSNTYDKILYDGDIAIQDYVNNVYNLNVNLAPENFVTAQEIRAEFTGGIDENGVRIRELNAMGVKSGIQQLWEIGNVAIGDRSSYQIYTQRFDIDNVFQKEGTVSDPCSDSVVFEDLGTNEVYYVEWKTRSTVEVAAFNVKATHDSATAPINPNGRAMKHLTVKAKSIGSSTYDLTLYNADVAVPYNAPYDANVLDLWINLPAPVTAREFRAEFTGNDSYGVRINELNAIGYIQANVGGDMDSDADVDFEDFATFAGNWRIDNSTTPLSTQTLETFESYSAIPNATWSNWLGQTSTGYNNLALETSVIHSGTKALKWTYDLNPDIVIGDDKSGIVYTMAAPVNLKNYSKFKVWINRQAGNSLENFLAVRFYWAGALHDSRIQAEAVVLSANGSTQTPTGWSEWIVDLNNDLIFKNRTSMSGNDLYNVGQIVLYVCNRLQFRGGPGTIYVDDVALTGKCTSPASDFNGDCRVDFFDLKTFAENWLQGK
;
A
#
# COMPACT_ATOMS: atom_id res chain seq x y z
N MET A 1 25.86 -19.95 -85.30
CA MET A 1 25.30 -19.54 -84.00
C MET A 1 23.79 -19.67 -84.03
N ASN A 2 23.22 -20.38 -83.07
CA ASN A 2 21.89 -20.99 -83.16
C ASN A 2 20.80 -20.02 -82.69
N LYS A 3 19.77 -19.77 -83.52
CA LYS A 3 18.68 -18.81 -83.25
C LYS A 3 17.89 -19.13 -81.96
N LYS A 4 17.95 -20.38 -81.48
CA LYS A 4 17.39 -20.78 -80.17
C LYS A 4 18.14 -20.20 -78.97
N MET A 5 19.43 -19.91 -79.09
CA MET A 5 20.26 -19.39 -77.99
C MET A 5 20.03 -17.88 -77.76
N VAL A 6 19.71 -17.15 -78.84
CA VAL A 6 19.34 -15.72 -78.76
C VAL A 6 17.99 -15.54 -78.06
N LEU A 7 17.01 -16.41 -78.34
CA LEU A 7 15.70 -16.34 -77.70
C LEU A 7 15.76 -16.64 -76.19
N ILE A 8 16.59 -17.62 -75.78
CA ILE A 8 16.78 -17.98 -74.36
C ILE A 8 17.53 -16.88 -73.61
N LEU A 9 18.56 -16.27 -74.22
CA LEU A 9 19.27 -15.14 -73.62
C LEU A 9 18.39 -13.88 -73.53
N SER A 10 17.51 -13.63 -74.50
CA SER A 10 16.52 -12.54 -74.41
C SER A 10 15.46 -12.78 -73.33
N PHE A 11 15.04 -14.03 -73.11
CA PHE A 11 14.06 -14.36 -72.06
C PHE A 11 14.67 -14.30 -70.66
N ILE A 12 15.93 -14.74 -70.50
CA ILE A 12 16.68 -14.60 -69.23
C ILE A 12 16.97 -13.11 -68.96
N ALA A 13 17.33 -12.31 -69.97
CA ALA A 13 17.49 -10.87 -69.81
C ALA A 13 16.18 -10.18 -69.41
N MET A 14 15.02 -10.59 -69.96
CA MET A 14 13.71 -10.06 -69.55
C MET A 14 13.33 -10.45 -68.11
N ILE A 15 13.61 -11.67 -67.67
CA ILE A 15 13.34 -12.11 -66.29
C ILE A 15 14.29 -11.42 -65.30
N THR A 16 15.54 -11.20 -65.68
CA THR A 16 16.51 -10.49 -64.82
C THR A 16 16.27 -8.98 -64.79
N PHE A 17 15.73 -8.39 -65.87
CA PHE A 17 15.27 -7.00 -65.87
C PHE A 17 13.98 -6.88 -65.03
N ALA A 18 12.96 -7.70 -65.26
CA ALA A 18 11.70 -7.70 -64.48
C ALA A 18 11.90 -7.98 -62.98
N GLY A 19 12.85 -8.86 -62.61
CA GLY A 19 13.22 -9.11 -61.22
C GLY A 19 13.93 -7.95 -60.54
N ASN A 20 14.69 -7.14 -61.30
CA ASN A 20 15.40 -5.96 -60.77
C ASN A 20 14.60 -4.66 -60.87
N VAL A 21 13.59 -4.52 -61.75
CA VAL A 21 12.70 -3.34 -61.71
C VAL A 21 11.75 -3.38 -60.51
N ASN A 22 11.37 -4.55 -60.00
CA ASN A 22 10.59 -4.64 -58.75
C ASN A 22 11.42 -4.32 -57.49
N ALA A 23 12.74 -4.43 -57.54
CA ALA A 23 13.64 -3.98 -56.47
C ALA A 23 14.01 -2.49 -56.60
N ALA A 24 14.06 -1.95 -57.83
CA ALA A 24 14.46 -0.56 -58.11
C ALA A 24 13.29 0.44 -58.26
N MET A 25 12.04 0.00 -58.42
CA MET A 25 10.84 0.88 -58.40
C MET A 25 10.23 1.05 -56.99
N LYS A 26 11.00 0.75 -55.94
CA LYS A 26 10.76 1.26 -54.59
C LYS A 26 11.55 2.54 -54.31
N THR A 27 11.96 3.28 -55.35
CA THR A 27 12.26 4.71 -55.18
C THR A 27 10.97 5.37 -54.75
N ALA A 28 10.86 5.63 -53.45
CA ALA A 28 9.86 6.51 -52.88
C ALA A 28 9.73 7.75 -53.77
N PRO A 29 8.51 8.25 -54.04
CA PRO A 29 8.35 9.53 -54.70
C PRO A 29 9.29 10.53 -54.03
N LEU A 30 10.03 11.29 -54.85
CA LEU A 30 10.97 12.32 -54.41
C LEU A 30 10.18 13.41 -53.67
N HIS A 31 9.81 13.14 -52.41
CA HIS A 31 9.30 14.14 -51.49
C HIS A 31 10.52 14.90 -50.98
N THR A 32 10.58 16.16 -51.36
CA THR A 32 11.59 17.09 -50.86
C THR A 32 11.49 17.15 -49.35
N THR A 33 12.64 17.15 -48.67
CA THR A 33 12.88 17.16 -47.21
C THR A 33 12.30 18.37 -46.45
N GLY A 34 11.25 19.00 -46.96
CA GLY A 34 10.55 20.13 -46.36
C GLY A 34 9.20 19.77 -45.73
N ASP A 35 8.74 18.53 -45.84
CA ASP A 35 7.53 18.10 -45.13
C ASP A 35 7.87 17.93 -43.64
N ALA A 36 7.31 18.79 -42.79
CA ALA A 36 7.54 18.84 -41.34
C ALA A 36 6.96 17.62 -40.57
N ASP A 37 6.46 16.61 -41.28
CA ASP A 37 5.65 15.53 -40.75
C ASP A 37 6.31 14.17 -41.07
N GLU A 38 6.50 13.33 -40.06
CA GLU A 38 6.92 11.94 -40.22
C GLU A 38 5.72 11.01 -40.09
N GLN A 39 5.52 10.14 -41.08
CA GLN A 39 4.42 9.20 -41.09
C GLN A 39 4.88 7.79 -40.73
N TRP A 40 4.11 7.14 -39.86
CA TRP A 40 4.30 5.75 -39.47
C TRP A 40 4.08 4.81 -40.66
N ALA A 41 5.09 4.00 -40.96
CA ALA A 41 5.17 3.08 -42.09
C ALA A 41 5.92 1.79 -41.67
N PRO A 42 5.33 0.94 -40.82
CA PRO A 42 6.02 -0.24 -40.30
C PRO A 42 6.40 -1.19 -41.45
N LEU A 43 7.65 -1.64 -41.48
CA LEU A 43 8.13 -2.57 -42.50
C LEU A 43 7.74 -4.01 -42.15
N GLY A 44 6.82 -4.57 -42.93
CA GLY A 44 6.40 -5.97 -42.80
C GLY A 44 5.27 -6.15 -41.78
N GLY A 45 4.32 -7.02 -42.08
CA GLY A 45 3.15 -7.30 -41.24
C GLY A 45 3.44 -8.11 -39.97
N GLY A 46 4.60 -7.92 -39.33
CA GLY A 46 5.04 -8.67 -38.14
C GLY A 46 5.54 -7.78 -37.00
N SER A 47 5.58 -8.35 -35.79
CA SER A 47 5.91 -7.68 -34.50
C SER A 47 7.35 -7.15 -34.39
N ILE A 48 8.26 -7.50 -35.32
CA ILE A 48 9.64 -7.01 -35.34
C ILE A 48 9.72 -5.50 -35.69
N GLY A 49 8.64 -4.90 -36.20
CA GLY A 49 8.60 -3.52 -36.69
C GLY A 49 7.72 -2.51 -35.92
N GLN A 50 7.39 -2.73 -34.63
CA GLN A 50 6.54 -1.76 -33.90
C GLN A 50 7.30 -0.74 -33.04
N ASN A 51 8.61 -0.88 -32.85
CA ASN A 51 9.38 0.04 -32.02
C ASN A 51 9.40 1.45 -32.64
N TRP A 52 8.91 2.45 -31.89
CA TRP A 52 8.93 3.87 -32.28
C TRP A 52 10.33 4.34 -32.68
N SER A 53 11.35 3.91 -31.95
CA SER A 53 12.73 4.37 -32.11
C SER A 53 13.46 3.75 -33.30
N ASN A 54 12.85 2.82 -34.05
CA ASN A 54 13.44 2.29 -35.26
C ASN A 54 13.14 3.24 -36.44
N PRO A 55 14.15 3.91 -37.03
CA PRO A 55 13.94 4.84 -38.14
C PRO A 55 13.25 4.19 -39.34
N GLU A 56 13.50 2.90 -39.60
CA GLU A 56 12.92 2.18 -40.74
C GLU A 56 11.40 2.06 -40.69
N ASN A 57 10.78 2.26 -39.53
CA ASN A 57 9.32 2.27 -39.38
C ASN A 57 8.69 3.62 -39.75
N TRP A 58 9.47 4.58 -40.21
CA TRP A 58 9.01 5.91 -40.61
C TRP A 58 9.26 6.13 -42.10
N TRP A 59 8.36 6.86 -42.75
CA TRP A 59 8.37 6.98 -44.21
C TRP A 59 9.69 7.52 -44.80
N HIS A 60 10.38 8.41 -44.08
CA HIS A 60 11.68 8.96 -44.48
C HIS A 60 12.87 8.23 -43.86
N ASN A 61 12.66 7.05 -43.28
CA ASN A 61 13.67 6.34 -42.48
C ASN A 61 14.26 7.21 -41.36
N ALA A 62 13.43 8.05 -40.72
CA ALA A 62 13.82 9.00 -39.69
C ALA A 62 12.79 9.03 -38.56
N VAL A 63 13.24 8.89 -37.32
CA VAL A 63 12.35 8.99 -36.15
C VAL A 63 11.94 10.46 -35.97
N PRO A 64 10.64 10.78 -35.79
CA PRO A 64 10.18 12.13 -35.57
C PRO A 64 10.87 12.77 -34.36
N THR A 65 11.34 13.99 -34.56
CA THR A 65 12.00 14.80 -33.54
C THR A 65 11.06 15.83 -32.92
N SER A 66 11.57 16.59 -31.97
CA SER A 66 10.83 17.63 -31.24
C SER A 66 10.28 18.79 -32.09
N THR A 67 10.67 18.89 -33.36
CA THR A 67 10.17 19.89 -34.32
C THR A 67 9.19 19.31 -35.32
N GLN A 68 9.05 17.98 -35.38
CA GLN A 68 8.26 17.27 -36.38
C GLN A 68 6.97 16.69 -35.79
N LYS A 69 5.91 16.65 -36.60
CA LYS A 69 4.68 15.94 -36.26
C LYS A 69 4.81 14.46 -36.61
N ALA A 70 4.41 13.57 -35.70
CA ALA A 70 4.26 12.14 -35.97
C ALA A 70 2.83 11.79 -36.37
N LYS A 71 2.63 11.27 -37.58
CA LYS A 71 1.34 10.77 -38.10
C LYS A 71 1.24 9.26 -37.97
N LEU A 72 0.34 8.76 -37.14
CA LEU A 72 0.18 7.34 -36.85
C LEU A 72 -1.10 6.81 -37.49
N ASN A 73 -1.08 6.44 -38.76
CA ASN A 73 -2.29 6.06 -39.51
C ASN A 73 -2.21 4.67 -40.15
N ARG A 74 -1.38 3.78 -39.61
CA ARG A 74 -1.19 2.40 -40.10
C ARG A 74 -1.20 1.38 -38.98
N THR A 75 -1.60 0.16 -39.32
CA THR A 75 -1.52 -1.02 -38.46
C THR A 75 -0.41 -1.95 -38.93
N PRO A 76 0.33 -2.59 -38.01
CA PRO A 76 0.26 -2.40 -36.55
C PRO A 76 0.80 -1.01 -36.13
N GLY A 77 0.28 -0.44 -35.04
CA GLY A 77 0.72 0.87 -34.55
C GLY A 77 2.01 0.80 -33.71
N PRO A 78 2.64 1.94 -33.39
CA PRO A 78 3.92 1.96 -32.68
C PRO A 78 3.82 1.61 -31.19
N ILE A 79 4.92 1.12 -30.64
CA ILE A 79 5.18 0.89 -29.21
C ILE A 79 6.34 1.81 -28.79
N ILE A 80 6.13 2.61 -27.75
CA ILE A 80 7.16 3.43 -27.11
C ILE A 80 7.56 2.78 -25.79
N SER A 81 8.84 2.41 -25.67
CA SER A 81 9.43 1.80 -24.47
C SER A 81 10.63 2.57 -23.89
N GLY A 82 10.88 3.78 -24.37
CA GLY A 82 12.04 4.59 -24.00
C GLY A 82 11.69 6.08 -23.94
N VAL A 83 12.69 6.93 -24.17
CA VAL A 83 12.52 8.39 -24.19
C VAL A 83 12.12 8.84 -25.60
N VAL A 84 11.03 9.61 -25.71
CA VAL A 84 10.56 10.23 -26.95
C VAL A 84 10.31 11.71 -26.70
N ASP A 85 10.84 12.57 -27.57
CA ASP A 85 10.52 14.01 -27.61
C ASP A 85 10.10 14.38 -29.03
N VAL A 86 8.83 14.73 -29.20
CA VAL A 86 8.20 14.99 -30.50
C VAL A 86 7.33 16.24 -30.45
N ASN A 87 7.18 16.94 -31.58
CA ASN A 87 6.40 18.18 -31.60
C ASN A 87 4.91 17.91 -31.40
N GLN A 88 4.34 16.99 -32.19
CA GLN A 88 2.92 16.65 -32.20
C GLN A 88 2.75 15.16 -32.49
N ILE A 89 1.70 14.52 -31.94
CA ILE A 89 1.33 13.14 -32.26
C ILE A 89 -0.12 13.09 -32.71
N PHE A 90 -0.36 12.65 -33.94
CA PHE A 90 -1.70 12.54 -34.51
C PHE A 90 -2.01 11.07 -34.81
N ILE A 91 -2.98 10.51 -34.09
CA ILE A 91 -3.35 9.10 -34.17
C ILE A 91 -4.56 8.92 -35.06
N SER A 92 -4.35 8.14 -36.11
CA SER A 92 -5.24 7.87 -37.23
C SER A 92 -5.55 9.08 -38.11
N GLU A 93 -4.67 10.09 -38.23
CA GLU A 93 -4.87 11.20 -39.20
C GLU A 93 -4.90 10.68 -40.65
N GLY A 94 -6.10 10.63 -41.23
CA GLY A 94 -6.31 10.29 -42.64
C GLY A 94 -6.22 11.49 -43.59
N ASN A 95 -6.26 11.21 -44.89
CA ASN A 95 -6.48 12.25 -45.91
C ASN A 95 -7.99 12.39 -46.12
N ILE A 96 -8.51 13.62 -45.98
CA ILE A 96 -9.92 14.01 -46.00
C ILE A 96 -10.72 13.54 -47.22
N LEU A 97 -10.08 13.11 -48.32
CA LEU A 97 -10.77 12.84 -49.59
C LEU A 97 -10.82 11.40 -50.09
N VAL A 98 -10.07 10.40 -49.57
CA VAL A 98 -9.91 9.16 -50.36
C VAL A 98 -9.93 7.80 -49.64
N TYR A 99 -9.57 7.64 -48.36
CA TYR A 99 -9.58 6.27 -47.76
C TYR A 99 -9.89 6.29 -46.27
N GLU A 100 -10.77 5.39 -45.83
CA GLU A 100 -10.85 4.99 -44.42
C GLU A 100 -9.52 4.35 -44.03
N TYR A 101 -8.76 5.03 -43.17
CA TYR A 101 -7.55 4.43 -42.62
C TYR A 101 -7.95 3.44 -41.51
N PRO A 102 -7.27 2.28 -41.41
CA PRO A 102 -7.52 1.36 -40.32
C PRO A 102 -7.23 2.05 -38.97
N SER A 103 -7.93 1.60 -37.92
CA SER A 103 -7.70 2.08 -36.56
C SER A 103 -6.25 1.86 -36.15
N CYS A 104 -5.55 2.89 -35.67
CA CYS A 104 -4.16 2.79 -35.21
C CYS A 104 -4.10 2.85 -33.68
N LEU A 105 -3.29 1.97 -33.08
CA LEU A 105 -3.01 1.94 -31.65
C LEU A 105 -1.57 2.38 -31.38
N LEU A 106 -1.39 3.51 -30.69
CA LEU A 106 -0.12 3.84 -30.04
C LEU A 106 -0.11 3.23 -28.64
N LYS A 107 0.94 2.47 -28.32
CA LYS A 107 1.14 1.88 -26.99
C LYS A 107 2.36 2.49 -26.30
N ILE A 108 2.19 2.98 -25.07
CA ILE A 108 3.28 3.45 -24.20
C ILE A 108 3.42 2.43 -23.06
N VAL A 109 4.58 1.80 -22.94
CA VAL A 109 4.82 0.75 -21.93
C VAL A 109 5.48 1.30 -20.67
N ASN A 110 5.51 0.48 -19.60
CA ASN A 110 6.11 0.86 -18.34
C ASN A 110 7.59 1.27 -18.51
N GLY A 111 8.00 2.33 -17.80
CA GLY A 111 9.33 2.93 -17.88
C GLY A 111 9.55 3.93 -19.03
N ALA A 112 8.61 4.08 -19.96
CA ALA A 112 8.73 5.07 -21.04
C ALA A 112 8.59 6.51 -20.52
N ASN A 113 9.27 7.47 -21.19
CA ASN A 113 9.12 8.90 -20.94
C ASN A 113 8.85 9.63 -22.26
N VAL A 114 7.62 10.08 -22.45
CA VAL A 114 7.16 10.69 -23.69
C VAL A 114 6.88 12.16 -23.46
N THR A 115 7.48 13.02 -24.27
CA THR A 115 7.20 14.45 -24.28
C THR A 115 6.63 14.85 -25.64
N VAL A 116 5.43 15.40 -25.64
CA VAL A 116 4.76 16.00 -26.80
C VAL A 116 4.71 17.50 -26.59
N ARG A 117 5.53 18.24 -27.33
CA ARG A 117 5.71 19.69 -27.10
C ARG A 117 4.50 20.53 -27.44
N GLN A 118 3.60 20.02 -28.27
CA GLN A 118 2.34 20.66 -28.58
C GLN A 118 1.17 19.71 -28.28
N SER A 119 0.38 19.38 -29.30
CA SER A 119 -0.87 18.65 -29.12
C SER A 119 -0.74 17.19 -29.51
N MET A 120 -1.47 16.36 -28.79
CA MET A 120 -1.76 14.98 -29.15
C MET A 120 -3.24 14.86 -29.52
N ILE A 121 -3.54 14.23 -30.66
CA ILE A 121 -4.91 14.14 -31.19
C ILE A 121 -5.25 12.70 -31.58
N LEU A 122 -6.38 12.19 -31.11
CA LEU A 122 -6.93 10.89 -31.45
C LEU A 122 -8.22 11.06 -32.25
N GLY A 123 -8.26 10.55 -33.48
CA GLY A 123 -9.43 10.66 -34.35
C GLY A 123 -9.63 12.08 -34.89
N TYR A 124 -8.71 12.53 -35.76
CA TYR A 124 -8.66 13.91 -36.24
C TYR A 124 -9.83 14.26 -37.17
N TYR A 125 -10.12 13.43 -38.18
CA TYR A 125 -11.22 13.58 -39.13
C TYR A 125 -12.38 12.62 -38.83
N LEU A 126 -13.54 12.85 -39.45
CA LEU A 126 -14.81 12.16 -39.17
C LEU A 126 -14.73 10.62 -39.23
N SER A 127 -13.95 10.05 -40.15
CA SER A 127 -13.77 8.59 -40.31
C SER A 127 -12.61 8.01 -39.50
N ASP A 128 -11.78 8.84 -38.89
CA ASP A 128 -10.57 8.42 -38.20
C ASP A 128 -10.89 7.68 -36.90
N ARG A 129 -10.08 6.66 -36.55
CA ARG A 129 -10.26 5.83 -35.34
C ARG A 129 -8.94 5.67 -34.57
N GLY A 130 -8.54 6.70 -33.84
CA GLY A 130 -7.28 6.72 -33.10
C GLY A 130 -7.39 6.12 -31.70
N LYS A 131 -6.42 5.27 -31.33
CA LYS A 131 -6.35 4.66 -29.99
C LYS A 131 -5.00 4.94 -29.33
N LEU A 132 -5.02 5.28 -28.06
CA LEU A 132 -3.84 5.40 -27.19
C LEU A 132 -4.01 4.49 -25.97
N GLN A 133 -3.02 3.64 -25.72
CA GLN A 133 -2.93 2.83 -24.52
C GLN A 133 -1.64 3.15 -23.76
N ILE A 134 -1.76 3.44 -22.47
CA ILE A 134 -0.64 3.74 -21.57
C ILE A 134 -0.65 2.70 -20.46
N ASP A 135 0.35 1.80 -20.47
CA ASP A 135 0.50 0.74 -19.47
C ASP A 135 1.38 1.17 -18.27
N GLY A 136 2.09 2.30 -18.39
CA GLY A 136 2.97 2.84 -17.36
C GLY A 136 3.82 4.01 -17.88
N GLY A 137 4.84 4.42 -17.11
CA GLY A 137 5.76 5.51 -17.47
C GLY A 137 5.16 6.92 -17.27
N THR A 138 5.77 7.91 -17.92
CA THR A 138 5.34 9.32 -17.86
C THR A 138 5.11 9.87 -19.26
N THR A 139 3.95 10.48 -19.50
CA THR A 139 3.61 11.16 -20.76
C THR A 139 3.27 12.62 -20.49
N ASN A 140 4.11 13.54 -20.98
CA ASN A 140 3.94 14.98 -20.85
C ASN A 140 3.41 15.57 -22.18
N ILE A 141 2.26 16.23 -22.14
CA ILE A 141 1.64 16.89 -23.28
C ILE A 141 1.52 18.37 -22.95
N ASN A 142 2.37 19.18 -23.58
CA ASN A 142 2.55 20.58 -23.18
C ASN A 142 1.41 21.50 -23.63
N ARG A 143 0.57 21.08 -24.58
CA ARG A 143 -0.53 21.91 -25.08
C ARG A 143 -1.90 21.26 -24.91
N HIS A 144 -2.35 20.42 -25.82
CA HIS A 144 -3.71 19.88 -25.76
C HIS A 144 -3.72 18.38 -26.03
N LEU A 145 -4.57 17.66 -25.31
CA LEU A 145 -4.88 16.27 -25.60
C LEU A 145 -6.34 16.18 -26.04
N PHE A 146 -6.57 15.82 -27.30
CA PHE A 146 -7.90 15.69 -27.88
C PHE A 146 -8.26 14.21 -28.09
N ILE A 147 -9.35 13.77 -27.47
CA ILE A 147 -9.90 12.42 -27.61
C ILE A 147 -11.19 12.52 -28.41
N GLY A 148 -11.13 12.10 -29.68
CA GLY A 148 -12.25 12.23 -30.61
C GLY A 148 -12.42 13.68 -31.06
N ARG A 149 -11.53 14.17 -31.93
CA ARG A 149 -11.62 15.56 -32.41
C ARG A 149 -12.69 15.76 -33.47
N SER A 150 -12.82 14.87 -34.42
CA SER A 150 -13.97 14.84 -35.34
C SER A 150 -14.35 13.41 -35.66
N GLY A 151 -13.40 12.48 -35.54
CA GLY A 151 -13.65 11.03 -35.59
C GLY A 151 -13.77 10.42 -34.21
N ASN A 152 -13.39 9.15 -34.12
CA ASN A 152 -13.44 8.37 -32.89
C ASN A 152 -12.05 8.31 -32.25
N GLY A 153 -11.95 8.77 -31.01
CA GLY A 153 -10.75 8.65 -30.18
C GLY A 153 -10.99 7.75 -28.98
N GLU A 154 -10.01 6.90 -28.65
CA GLU A 154 -10.04 6.04 -27.48
C GLU A 154 -8.73 6.16 -26.69
N LEU A 155 -8.81 6.58 -25.42
CA LEU A 155 -7.69 6.63 -24.49
C LEU A 155 -7.89 5.59 -23.39
N THR A 156 -6.91 4.73 -23.16
CA THR A 156 -6.86 3.81 -22.03
C THR A 156 -5.58 4.04 -21.22
N ILE A 157 -5.72 4.32 -19.93
CA ILE A 157 -4.62 4.43 -18.97
C ILE A 157 -4.74 3.26 -18.00
N ASN A 158 -3.84 2.29 -18.11
CA ASN A 158 -3.75 1.15 -17.19
C ASN A 158 -2.78 1.43 -16.03
N GLY A 159 -1.88 2.40 -16.18
CA GLY A 159 -0.89 2.79 -15.17
C GLY A 159 -0.07 4.02 -15.58
N GLY A 160 0.86 4.44 -14.73
CA GLY A 160 1.75 5.58 -14.99
C GLY A 160 1.10 6.96 -14.78
N THR A 161 1.74 8.00 -15.32
CA THR A 161 1.31 9.39 -15.18
C THR A 161 1.19 10.07 -16.54
N VAL A 162 0.05 10.73 -16.78
CA VAL A 162 -0.18 11.57 -17.96
C VAL A 162 -0.38 13.01 -17.50
N ASN A 163 0.48 13.91 -17.93
CA ASN A 163 0.41 15.33 -17.60
C ASN A 163 -0.04 16.12 -18.84
N VAL A 164 -1.15 16.83 -18.75
CA VAL A 164 -1.67 17.69 -19.83
C VAL A 164 -1.67 19.13 -19.35
N LEU A 165 -0.72 19.93 -19.84
CA LEU A 165 -0.51 21.30 -19.35
C LEU A 165 -1.55 22.31 -19.88
N GLY A 166 -2.20 22.03 -21.01
CA GLY A 166 -3.36 22.81 -21.44
C GLY A 166 -4.62 21.95 -21.44
N ASN A 167 -5.50 22.16 -22.43
CA ASN A 167 -6.83 21.54 -22.40
C ASN A 167 -6.76 20.02 -22.67
N PHE A 168 -7.35 19.26 -21.76
CA PHE A 168 -7.78 17.90 -22.00
C PHE A 168 -9.23 17.92 -22.52
N VAL A 169 -9.42 17.50 -23.78
CA VAL A 169 -10.69 17.66 -24.51
C VAL A 169 -11.24 16.30 -24.92
N ILE A 170 -12.48 16.01 -24.54
CA ILE A 170 -13.19 14.77 -24.92
C ILE A 170 -14.39 15.14 -25.79
N SER A 171 -14.47 14.58 -27.00
CA SER A 171 -15.50 14.90 -28.00
C SER A 171 -15.47 16.38 -28.41
N HIS A 172 -14.49 16.77 -29.21
CA HIS A 172 -14.47 18.07 -29.86
C HIS A 172 -15.17 17.99 -31.23
N GLN A 173 -15.67 19.10 -31.79
CA GLN A 173 -16.12 19.20 -33.20
C GLN A 173 -17.02 18.03 -33.71
N GLY A 174 -17.90 17.50 -32.85
CA GLY A 174 -18.81 16.38 -33.18
C GLY A 174 -18.17 14.99 -33.22
N GLY A 175 -16.89 14.85 -32.85
CA GLY A 175 -16.22 13.55 -32.71
C GLY A 175 -16.72 12.75 -31.50
N ASN A 176 -16.34 11.47 -31.42
CA ASN A 176 -16.66 10.62 -30.26
C ASN A 176 -15.39 10.32 -29.48
N GLY A 177 -15.36 10.73 -28.21
CA GLY A 177 -14.19 10.54 -27.34
C GLY A 177 -14.50 9.58 -26.21
N ASN A 178 -13.74 8.50 -26.09
CA ASN A 178 -13.89 7.52 -25.01
C ASN A 178 -12.59 7.43 -24.20
N VAL A 179 -12.68 7.62 -22.90
CA VAL A 179 -11.53 7.63 -22.00
C VAL A 179 -11.77 6.63 -20.86
N LYS A 180 -10.78 5.77 -20.61
CA LYS A 180 -10.80 4.77 -19.53
C LYS A 180 -9.53 4.87 -18.69
N LEU A 181 -9.68 5.12 -17.40
CA LEU A 181 -8.61 5.10 -16.41
C LEU A 181 -8.79 3.84 -15.57
N ASN A 182 -8.17 2.75 -16.00
CA ASN A 182 -8.13 1.49 -15.26
C ASN A 182 -7.09 1.54 -14.13
N GLY A 183 -6.16 2.49 -14.19
CA GLY A 183 -5.10 2.74 -13.22
C GLY A 183 -4.42 4.09 -13.47
N GLY A 184 -3.34 4.36 -12.74
CA GLY A 184 -2.49 5.54 -12.97
C GLY A 184 -3.11 6.88 -12.58
N THR A 185 -2.42 7.97 -12.95
CA THR A 185 -2.82 9.35 -12.66
C THR A 185 -2.88 10.18 -13.94
N LEU A 186 -4.02 10.85 -14.16
CA LEU A 186 -4.19 11.85 -15.20
C LEU A 186 -4.19 13.24 -14.56
N HIS A 187 -3.12 14.00 -14.78
CA HIS A 187 -2.94 15.35 -14.26
C HIS A 187 -3.29 16.36 -15.35
N ILE A 188 -4.27 17.24 -15.08
CA ILE A 188 -4.78 18.21 -16.06
C ILE A 188 -4.97 19.58 -15.44
N ASN A 189 -4.81 20.61 -16.26
CA ASN A 189 -5.10 21.99 -15.86
C ASN A 189 -6.50 22.46 -16.26
N GLN A 190 -7.07 21.84 -17.31
CA GLN A 190 -8.39 22.19 -17.80
C GLN A 190 -9.04 20.97 -18.45
N LEU A 191 -10.29 20.70 -18.09
CA LEU A 191 -11.16 19.74 -18.75
C LEU A 191 -12.15 20.48 -19.66
N THR A 192 -12.30 20.02 -20.90
CA THR A 192 -13.39 20.46 -21.79
C THR A 192 -14.10 19.22 -22.33
N TYR A 193 -15.39 19.14 -22.07
CA TYR A 193 -16.22 18.01 -22.44
C TYR A 193 -17.31 18.48 -23.41
N GLU A 194 -17.50 17.77 -24.53
CA GLU A 194 -18.49 18.10 -25.57
C GLU A 194 -18.42 19.56 -26.04
N TYR A 195 -17.24 19.96 -26.54
CA TYR A 195 -17.07 21.30 -27.10
C TYR A 195 -17.78 21.41 -28.45
N ASN A 196 -19.04 21.86 -28.41
CA ASN A 196 -19.76 22.29 -29.60
C ASN A 196 -19.34 23.72 -29.95
N LEU A 197 -18.74 23.89 -31.13
CA LEU A 197 -18.54 25.19 -31.76
C LEU A 197 -19.91 25.80 -32.15
N GLN A 198 -20.70 26.25 -31.18
CA GLN A 198 -21.77 27.21 -31.47
C GLN A 198 -21.21 28.61 -31.78
N GLU A 199 -19.92 28.86 -31.56
CA GLU A 199 -19.38 30.22 -31.64
C GLU A 199 -18.97 30.69 -33.04
N LYS A 200 -19.18 29.91 -34.14
CA LYS A 200 -18.79 30.39 -35.48
C LYS A 200 -19.46 29.79 -36.71
N VAL A 201 -20.56 29.06 -36.58
CA VAL A 201 -21.37 28.70 -37.75
C VAL A 201 -22.32 29.86 -38.03
N ASN A 202 -22.16 30.46 -39.20
CA ASN A 202 -23.02 31.51 -39.73
C ASN A 202 -24.49 31.07 -39.55
N PRO A 203 -25.35 31.82 -38.83
CA PRO A 203 -26.72 31.41 -38.49
C PRO A 203 -27.65 31.21 -39.71
N THR A 204 -27.13 31.33 -40.93
CA THR A 204 -27.82 31.13 -42.20
C THR A 204 -27.52 29.78 -42.86
N ASP A 205 -26.74 28.89 -42.24
CA ASP A 205 -26.51 27.52 -42.76
C ASP A 205 -27.38 26.50 -41.98
N PRO A 206 -28.60 26.20 -42.46
CA PRO A 206 -29.57 25.37 -41.75
C PRO A 206 -29.25 23.85 -41.77
N ASP A 207 -28.18 23.41 -42.44
CA ASP A 207 -28.00 21.98 -42.76
C ASP A 207 -26.93 21.24 -41.94
N VAL A 208 -26.29 21.89 -40.96
CA VAL A 208 -25.33 21.20 -40.06
C VAL A 208 -25.92 21.08 -38.66
N GLU A 209 -26.83 20.12 -38.51
CA GLU A 209 -27.25 19.63 -37.21
C GLU A 209 -26.07 18.88 -36.56
N ILE A 210 -25.18 19.61 -35.88
CA ILE A 210 -24.08 19.02 -35.11
C ILE A 210 -24.74 18.29 -33.94
N THR A 211 -24.98 16.99 -34.12
CA THR A 211 -25.36 16.11 -33.02
C THR A 211 -24.25 16.21 -31.97
N PRO A 212 -24.55 16.53 -30.69
CA PRO A 212 -23.56 16.50 -29.63
C PRO A 212 -22.76 15.21 -29.71
N GLY A 213 -21.43 15.32 -29.83
CA GLY A 213 -20.58 14.15 -29.93
C GLY A 213 -20.67 13.30 -28.65
N LYS A 214 -20.40 12.00 -28.76
CA LYS A 214 -20.49 11.10 -27.60
C LYS A 214 -19.16 11.11 -26.86
N ALA A 215 -19.04 11.95 -25.84
CA ALA A 215 -17.97 11.77 -24.88
C ALA A 215 -18.36 10.80 -23.75
N SER A 216 -17.36 10.08 -23.26
CA SER A 216 -17.45 9.15 -22.14
C SER A 216 -16.11 9.10 -21.43
N LEU A 217 -16.15 9.22 -20.10
CA LEU A 217 -15.01 9.13 -19.21
C LEU A 217 -15.32 8.13 -18.10
N ASP A 218 -14.49 7.10 -17.95
CA ASP A 218 -14.59 6.09 -16.91
C ASP A 218 -13.32 6.08 -16.05
N ILE A 219 -13.46 6.24 -14.74
CA ILE A 219 -12.36 6.28 -13.76
C ILE A 219 -12.30 5.04 -12.84
N SER A 220 -12.57 3.86 -13.41
CA SER A 220 -12.65 2.56 -12.73
C SER A 220 -11.46 2.13 -11.85
N GLY A 221 -10.25 2.66 -12.04
CA GLY A 221 -9.12 2.33 -11.16
C GLY A 221 -7.98 3.34 -11.15
N GLY A 222 -8.08 4.42 -11.93
CA GLY A 222 -7.17 5.56 -11.86
C GLY A 222 -7.79 6.78 -11.21
N GLN A 223 -6.99 7.84 -11.12
CA GLN A 223 -7.44 9.13 -10.56
C GLN A 223 -7.16 10.28 -11.53
N ILE A 224 -7.97 11.33 -11.42
CA ILE A 224 -7.72 12.62 -12.06
C ILE A 224 -7.31 13.62 -11.00
N ILE A 225 -6.19 14.28 -11.23
CA ILE A 225 -5.79 15.46 -10.45
C ILE A 225 -6.02 16.66 -11.36
N HIS A 226 -6.92 17.56 -10.95
CA HIS A 226 -7.23 18.77 -11.69
C HIS A 226 -6.63 19.97 -10.96
N ASP A 227 -5.60 20.56 -11.55
CA ASP A 227 -4.98 21.79 -11.08
C ASP A 227 -5.87 22.98 -11.46
N SER A 228 -6.74 23.37 -10.54
CA SER A 228 -7.46 24.63 -10.69
C SER A 228 -6.51 25.78 -10.34
N ASN A 229 -5.86 26.34 -11.36
CA ASN A 229 -4.84 27.39 -11.21
C ASN A 229 -5.29 28.68 -10.47
N ALA A 230 -6.57 28.87 -10.12
CA ALA A 230 -7.02 29.73 -9.00
C ALA A 230 -8.56 29.88 -8.95
N ARG A 231 -9.05 30.00 -7.71
CA ARG A 231 -10.30 30.59 -7.19
C ARG A 231 -11.58 29.77 -7.04
N ASP A 232 -11.78 28.65 -7.73
CA ASP A 232 -13.01 27.89 -7.49
C ASP A 232 -12.89 26.38 -7.68
N CYS A 233 -12.14 25.71 -6.78
CA CYS A 233 -12.15 24.26 -6.68
C CYS A 233 -13.58 23.71 -6.51
N ASN A 234 -14.51 24.50 -5.92
CA ASN A 234 -15.90 24.10 -5.78
C ASN A 234 -16.63 24.06 -7.12
N ALA A 235 -16.41 25.04 -8.00
CA ALA A 235 -16.94 25.02 -9.37
C ALA A 235 -16.39 23.85 -10.17
N VAL A 236 -15.08 23.59 -10.11
CA VAL A 236 -14.48 22.43 -10.80
C VAL A 236 -15.06 21.12 -10.25
N ALA A 237 -15.17 20.96 -8.93
CA ALA A 237 -15.81 19.79 -8.34
C ALA A 237 -17.30 19.69 -8.71
N ALA A 238 -18.00 20.83 -8.87
CA ALA A 238 -19.38 20.87 -9.33
C ALA A 238 -19.52 20.42 -10.78
N ASP A 239 -18.61 20.83 -11.67
CA ASP A 239 -18.59 20.38 -13.06
C ASP A 239 -18.44 18.85 -13.16
N TYR A 240 -17.55 18.25 -12.35
CA TYR A 240 -17.43 16.79 -12.29
C TYR A 240 -18.71 16.11 -11.79
N ARG A 241 -19.37 16.67 -10.78
CA ARG A 241 -20.68 16.16 -10.32
C ARG A 241 -21.74 16.29 -11.40
N THR A 242 -21.76 17.38 -12.16
CA THR A 242 -22.66 17.54 -13.31
C THR A 242 -22.37 16.49 -14.39
N MET A 243 -21.11 16.26 -14.75
CA MET A 243 -20.73 15.20 -15.69
C MET A 243 -21.17 13.81 -15.22
N ALA A 244 -21.01 13.51 -13.93
CA ALA A 244 -21.48 12.25 -13.34
C ALA A 244 -23.01 12.12 -13.45
N SER A 245 -23.76 13.18 -13.10
CA SER A 245 -25.22 13.20 -13.18
C SER A 245 -25.77 13.03 -14.59
N LEU A 246 -25.00 13.43 -15.62
CA LEU A 246 -25.34 13.27 -17.03
C LEU A 246 -24.92 11.90 -17.60
N GLY A 247 -24.35 11.01 -16.77
CA GLY A 247 -23.83 9.70 -17.18
C GLY A 247 -22.60 9.77 -18.09
N LYS A 248 -21.93 10.93 -18.12
CA LYS A 248 -20.76 11.19 -18.99
C LYS A 248 -19.45 10.86 -18.30
N LEU A 249 -19.42 11.02 -16.99
CA LEU A 249 -18.40 10.51 -16.10
C LEU A 249 -18.98 9.32 -15.35
N THR A 250 -18.30 8.19 -15.40
CA THR A 250 -18.69 6.95 -14.71
C THR A 250 -17.49 6.40 -13.95
N ALA A 251 -17.73 5.51 -13.00
CA ALA A 251 -16.69 4.73 -12.35
C ALA A 251 -17.08 3.25 -12.36
N TYR A 252 -16.08 2.36 -12.33
CA TYR A 252 -16.23 0.90 -12.32
C TYR A 252 -17.16 0.40 -13.45
N ASN A 253 -16.98 0.88 -14.68
CA ASN A 253 -17.84 0.60 -15.83
C ASN A 253 -19.33 0.94 -15.60
N GLY A 254 -19.58 2.04 -14.87
CA GLY A 254 -20.93 2.50 -14.52
C GLY A 254 -21.52 1.84 -13.27
N MET A 255 -20.76 1.00 -12.56
CA MET A 255 -21.18 0.38 -11.30
C MET A 255 -20.75 1.17 -10.05
N GLY A 256 -20.04 2.28 -10.20
CA GLY A 256 -19.64 3.13 -9.08
C GLY A 256 -19.82 4.60 -9.37
N ASP A 257 -19.71 5.38 -8.30
CA ASP A 257 -19.92 6.81 -8.30
C ASP A 257 -18.57 7.53 -8.43
N PRO A 258 -18.42 8.43 -9.41
CA PRO A 258 -17.30 9.36 -9.46
C PRO A 258 -17.39 10.35 -8.30
N VAL A 259 -16.34 10.45 -7.49
CA VAL A 259 -16.28 11.37 -6.36
C VAL A 259 -15.19 12.41 -6.60
N ALA A 260 -15.57 13.68 -6.54
CA ALA A 260 -14.66 14.82 -6.66
C ALA A 260 -14.42 15.45 -5.27
N ARG A 261 -13.20 15.30 -4.74
CA ARG A 261 -12.77 15.82 -3.44
C ARG A 261 -11.80 16.97 -3.63
N ILE A 262 -11.85 17.97 -2.76
CA ILE A 262 -10.93 19.12 -2.79
C ILE A 262 -9.82 18.83 -1.79
N ASN A 263 -8.55 18.91 -2.22
CA ASN A 263 -7.42 18.91 -1.33
C ASN A 263 -7.21 20.33 -0.79
N PRO A 264 -7.43 20.60 0.51
CA PRO A 264 -7.37 21.95 1.07
C PRO A 264 -5.94 22.52 1.11
N ILE A 265 -4.91 21.67 1.05
CA ILE A 265 -3.50 22.09 1.11
C ILE A 265 -3.05 22.52 -0.29
N THR A 266 -3.29 21.68 -1.29
CA THR A 266 -2.78 21.91 -2.66
C THR A 266 -3.75 22.69 -3.55
N HIS A 267 -4.99 22.91 -3.10
CA HIS A 267 -6.07 23.49 -3.92
C HIS A 267 -6.33 22.72 -5.23
N GLN A 268 -6.15 21.41 -5.20
CA GLN A 268 -6.42 20.52 -6.32
C GLN A 268 -7.78 19.82 -6.13
N VAL A 269 -8.49 19.57 -7.23
CA VAL A 269 -9.64 18.67 -7.21
C VAL A 269 -9.16 17.28 -7.61
N ILE A 270 -9.31 16.32 -6.70
CA ILE A 270 -8.99 14.92 -6.90
C ILE A 270 -10.29 14.20 -7.23
N VAL A 271 -10.35 13.57 -8.40
CA VAL A 271 -11.51 12.79 -8.84
C VAL A 271 -11.14 11.32 -8.89
N THR A 272 -11.85 10.52 -8.11
CA THR A 272 -11.64 9.08 -7.98
C THR A 272 -12.94 8.34 -8.21
N GLY A 273 -12.85 7.11 -8.72
CA GLY A 273 -14.00 6.21 -8.72
C GLY A 273 -14.18 5.61 -7.33
N GLU A 274 -15.36 5.77 -6.73
CA GLU A 274 -15.75 5.04 -5.53
C GLU A 274 -16.83 4.03 -5.88
N LYS A 275 -16.63 2.77 -5.50
CA LYS A 275 -17.65 1.74 -5.69
C LYS A 275 -18.47 1.68 -4.41
N MET A 276 -19.72 2.13 -4.46
CA MET A 276 -20.64 1.93 -3.35
C MET A 276 -20.79 0.44 -3.09
N LEU A 277 -20.64 0.03 -1.83
CA LEU A 277 -20.69 -1.39 -1.49
C LEU A 277 -22.11 -1.94 -1.54
N TRP A 278 -23.08 -1.09 -1.19
CA TRP A 278 -24.50 -1.36 -1.15
C TRP A 278 -25.20 -0.73 -2.36
N ASP A 279 -24.93 -1.24 -3.56
CA ASP A 279 -25.78 -0.94 -4.72
C ASP A 279 -27.07 -1.76 -4.62
N PHE A 280 -28.24 -1.11 -4.70
CA PHE A 280 -29.53 -1.79 -4.65
C PHE A 280 -29.65 -2.92 -5.69
N SER A 281 -29.02 -2.79 -6.85
CA SER A 281 -29.03 -3.83 -7.90
C SER A 281 -28.41 -5.16 -7.44
N ASP A 282 -27.58 -5.10 -6.39
CA ASP A 282 -26.83 -6.20 -5.83
C ASP A 282 -27.35 -6.67 -4.47
N ILE A 283 -28.26 -5.93 -3.80
CA ILE A 283 -28.73 -6.31 -2.47
C ILE A 283 -30.09 -7.01 -2.50
N THR A 284 -30.24 -8.06 -1.69
CA THR A 284 -31.54 -8.71 -1.45
C THR A 284 -32.07 -8.31 -0.09
N VAL A 285 -33.21 -7.60 -0.06
CA VAL A 285 -33.90 -7.24 1.18
C VAL A 285 -34.60 -8.48 1.74
N THR A 286 -34.36 -8.82 3.00
CA THR A 286 -34.94 -10.03 3.60
C THR A 286 -36.36 -9.77 4.13
N SER A 287 -37.17 -10.83 4.23
CA SER A 287 -38.58 -10.79 4.66
C SER A 287 -38.82 -10.37 6.11
N HIS A 288 -37.76 -10.04 6.87
CA HIS A 288 -37.85 -9.62 8.28
C HIS A 288 -37.89 -8.10 8.46
N SER A 289 -37.86 -7.33 7.36
CA SER A 289 -37.95 -5.87 7.41
C SER A 289 -39.37 -5.42 7.80
N THR A 290 -39.49 -4.37 8.62
CA THR A 290 -40.79 -3.79 9.02
C THR A 290 -41.42 -2.91 7.92
N MET A 291 -41.05 -3.14 6.66
CA MET A 291 -41.50 -2.36 5.51
C MET A 291 -42.69 -3.05 4.83
N ASP A 292 -43.70 -2.29 4.40
CA ASP A 292 -44.77 -2.82 3.56
C ASP A 292 -44.22 -3.34 2.23
N ASN A 293 -44.94 -4.28 1.60
CA ASN A 293 -44.66 -4.70 0.23
C ASN A 293 -44.80 -3.53 -0.77
N ASP A 294 -45.66 -2.55 -0.49
CA ASP A 294 -45.76 -1.32 -1.31
C ASP A 294 -44.56 -0.37 -1.10
N ALA A 295 -43.89 -0.44 0.07
CA ALA A 295 -42.71 0.36 0.42
C ALA A 295 -41.38 -0.21 -0.14
N ILE A 296 -41.36 -1.47 -0.61
CA ILE A 296 -40.20 -2.06 -1.31
C ILE A 296 -39.86 -1.27 -2.58
N SER A 297 -40.84 -0.58 -3.19
CA SER A 297 -40.60 0.32 -4.32
C SER A 297 -39.81 1.61 -3.99
N GLY A 298 -39.64 1.93 -2.71
CA GLY A 298 -38.88 3.09 -2.22
C GLY A 298 -37.51 2.75 -1.64
N ILE A 299 -37.20 1.47 -1.41
CA ILE A 299 -35.92 1.09 -0.81
C ILE A 299 -34.76 1.27 -1.79
N ASP A 300 -35.02 1.16 -3.09
CA ASP A 300 -34.03 1.46 -4.13
C ASP A 300 -33.56 2.92 -4.05
N LYS A 301 -34.39 3.80 -3.47
CA LYS A 301 -34.07 5.20 -3.25
C LYS A 301 -33.20 5.41 -2.01
N MET A 302 -33.29 4.54 -1.00
CA MET A 302 -32.47 4.62 0.21
C MET A 302 -30.98 4.37 -0.09
N PHE A 303 -30.68 3.57 -1.10
CA PHE A 303 -29.30 3.16 -1.46
C PHE A 303 -28.79 3.83 -2.76
N LYS A 304 -29.42 4.92 -3.23
CA LYS A 304 -29.00 5.66 -4.43
C LYS A 304 -28.62 7.10 -4.08
N SER A 305 -27.58 7.62 -4.72
CA SER A 305 -27.00 8.94 -4.45
C SER A 305 -27.81 10.14 -5.00
N ALA A 306 -28.96 9.93 -5.66
CA ALA A 306 -29.72 11.01 -6.30
C ALA A 306 -30.79 11.63 -5.37
N VAL A 307 -30.40 12.71 -4.68
CA VAL A 307 -31.28 13.56 -3.86
C VAL A 307 -32.21 14.37 -4.76
N THR A 308 -33.46 13.93 -4.91
CA THR A 308 -34.58 14.83 -5.27
C THR A 308 -35.63 14.80 -4.16
N ASP A 309 -36.40 15.88 -4.00
CA ASP A 309 -37.34 16.07 -2.89
C ASP A 309 -38.49 15.07 -2.83
N SER A 310 -38.68 14.25 -3.87
CA SER A 310 -39.69 13.18 -3.91
C SER A 310 -39.17 11.77 -3.63
N ASN A 311 -37.92 11.62 -3.15
CA ASN A 311 -37.22 10.33 -3.14
C ASN A 311 -36.89 9.71 -1.77
N ALA A 312 -37.47 10.16 -0.66
CA ALA A 312 -37.20 9.50 0.61
C ALA A 312 -37.89 8.14 0.75
N ALA A 313 -37.21 7.17 1.36
CA ALA A 313 -37.83 5.94 1.85
C ALA A 313 -38.64 6.27 3.11
N ILE A 314 -39.94 5.95 3.07
CA ILE A 314 -40.88 6.17 4.17
C ILE A 314 -41.28 4.80 4.71
N PHE A 315 -40.96 4.53 5.97
CA PHE A 315 -41.44 3.34 6.67
C PHE A 315 -42.96 3.46 6.92
N LEU A 316 -43.66 2.34 7.13
CA LEU A 316 -45.04 2.42 7.61
C LEU A 316 -45.08 2.93 9.04
N ASP A 317 -46.05 3.77 9.39
CA ASP A 317 -46.32 4.14 10.77
C ASP A 317 -46.72 2.86 11.55
N GLY A 318 -45.87 2.38 12.47
CA GLY A 318 -45.88 0.95 12.85
C GLY A 318 -45.92 0.64 14.35
N PRO A 319 -44.90 0.98 15.16
CA PRO A 319 -44.82 0.49 16.54
C PRO A 319 -45.19 1.54 17.61
N GLY A 320 -45.55 2.77 17.22
CA GLY A 320 -45.75 3.90 18.14
C GLY A 320 -44.43 4.57 18.57
N THR A 321 -44.51 5.62 19.39
CA THR A 321 -43.34 6.38 19.86
C THR A 321 -42.33 5.47 20.57
N GLY A 322 -41.07 5.49 20.12
CA GLY A 322 -40.00 4.62 20.63
C GLY A 322 -39.96 3.22 20.00
N GLY A 323 -40.81 2.96 19.01
CA GLY A 323 -40.75 1.76 18.18
C GLY A 323 -39.47 1.66 17.35
N VAL A 324 -38.98 0.42 17.15
CA VAL A 324 -37.81 0.14 16.30
C VAL A 324 -38.27 -0.29 14.91
N TYR A 325 -37.88 0.47 13.89
CA TYR A 325 -38.03 0.16 12.48
C TYR A 325 -36.79 -0.56 12.00
N THR A 326 -36.92 -1.64 11.23
CA THR A 326 -35.76 -2.44 10.78
C THR A 326 -35.74 -2.67 9.28
N VAL A 327 -34.54 -2.63 8.70
CA VAL A 327 -34.24 -3.03 7.31
C VAL A 327 -33.11 -4.02 7.34
N GLU A 328 -33.30 -5.19 6.73
CA GLU A 328 -32.26 -6.21 6.57
C GLU A 328 -31.95 -6.43 5.09
N TRP A 329 -30.67 -6.53 4.75
CA TRP A 329 -30.25 -6.84 3.39
C TRP A 329 -29.02 -7.76 3.35
N GLU A 330 -28.90 -8.47 2.24
CA GLU A 330 -27.77 -9.35 1.90
C GLU A 330 -27.07 -8.83 0.64
N THR A 331 -25.75 -8.68 0.66
CA THR A 331 -24.91 -8.36 -0.50
C THR A 331 -24.50 -9.64 -1.25
N PRO A 332 -24.06 -9.58 -2.53
CA PRO A 332 -23.73 -10.79 -3.32
C PRO A 332 -22.54 -11.59 -2.79
N GLY A 333 -21.77 -10.99 -1.89
CA GLY A 333 -20.65 -11.57 -1.17
C GLY A 333 -20.29 -10.67 0.01
N ASP A 334 -19.36 -11.10 0.85
CA ASP A 334 -18.94 -10.31 2.01
C ASP A 334 -18.29 -8.98 1.58
N VAL A 335 -18.75 -7.88 2.18
CA VAL A 335 -18.20 -6.53 2.00
C VAL A 335 -17.58 -6.03 3.28
N THR A 336 -16.44 -5.34 3.18
CA THR A 336 -15.73 -4.73 4.31
C THR A 336 -16.05 -3.24 4.35
N LEU A 337 -16.75 -2.80 5.39
CA LEU A 337 -17.15 -1.40 5.56
C LEU A 337 -16.02 -0.58 6.20
N ASN A 338 -15.75 0.60 5.64
CA ASN A 338 -14.82 1.59 6.17
C ASN A 338 -15.56 2.80 6.77
N SER A 339 -16.64 3.24 6.13
CA SER A 339 -17.47 4.33 6.63
C SER A 339 -18.93 4.12 6.22
N ILE A 340 -19.82 4.81 6.91
CA ILE A 340 -21.24 4.86 6.61
C ILE A 340 -21.68 6.30 6.41
N GLU A 341 -22.59 6.50 5.47
CA GLU A 341 -23.24 7.78 5.22
C GLU A 341 -24.74 7.58 5.40
N MET A 342 -25.39 8.42 6.19
CA MET A 342 -26.85 8.43 6.34
C MET A 342 -27.38 9.85 6.26
N ILE A 343 -28.33 10.08 5.36
CA ILE A 343 -29.10 11.33 5.30
C ILE A 343 -30.53 11.04 5.73
N ALA A 344 -30.95 11.61 6.85
CA ALA A 344 -32.31 11.52 7.37
C ALA A 344 -32.99 12.90 7.34
N GLU A 345 -34.31 12.91 7.16
CA GLU A 345 -35.10 14.14 7.06
C GLU A 345 -36.25 14.13 8.09
N ARG A 346 -36.70 15.30 8.51
CA ARG A 346 -37.95 15.49 9.27
C ARG A 346 -38.93 16.37 8.48
N ASP A 347 -40.23 16.16 8.66
CA ASP A 347 -41.26 16.82 7.85
C ASP A 347 -41.37 18.33 8.13
N ASP A 348 -41.10 18.80 9.36
CA ASP A 348 -41.23 20.20 9.79
C ASP A 348 -40.55 20.52 11.16
N ILE A 349 -40.87 21.69 11.73
CA ILE A 349 -40.38 22.15 13.05
C ILE A 349 -40.87 21.28 14.22
N ASP A 350 -41.95 20.52 14.05
CA ASP A 350 -42.54 19.69 15.11
C ASP A 350 -41.81 18.35 15.26
N GLN A 351 -40.70 18.16 14.51
CA GLN A 351 -39.86 16.96 14.54
C GLN A 351 -40.58 15.66 14.13
N MET A 352 -41.68 15.77 13.39
CA MET A 352 -42.37 14.61 12.87
C MET A 352 -41.47 13.81 11.94
N ARG A 353 -41.47 12.47 12.09
CA ARG A 353 -40.62 11.53 11.30
C ARG A 353 -39.12 11.69 11.49
N ALA A 354 -38.68 12.43 12.51
CA ALA A 354 -37.27 12.54 12.86
C ALA A 354 -36.75 11.19 13.38
N VAL A 355 -35.58 10.77 12.90
CA VAL A 355 -34.82 9.67 13.51
C VAL A 355 -34.31 10.15 14.86
N ARG A 356 -34.60 9.40 15.92
CA ARG A 356 -34.07 9.64 17.27
C ARG A 356 -32.77 8.89 17.50
N HIS A 357 -32.73 7.63 17.05
CA HIS A 357 -31.60 6.73 17.26
C HIS A 357 -31.42 5.84 16.03
N PHE A 358 -30.17 5.59 15.66
CA PHE A 358 -29.80 4.74 14.54
C PHE A 358 -28.76 3.70 14.97
N THR A 359 -29.06 2.43 14.69
CA THR A 359 -28.14 1.32 14.92
C THR A 359 -27.94 0.55 13.61
N LEU A 360 -26.69 0.32 13.20
CA LEU A 360 -26.34 -0.58 12.11
C LEU A 360 -25.70 -1.83 12.68
N LYS A 361 -26.10 -3.01 12.21
CA LYS A 361 -25.60 -4.32 12.66
C LYS A 361 -25.19 -5.20 11.48
N ALA A 362 -24.32 -6.16 11.73
CA ALA A 362 -23.79 -7.12 10.77
C ALA A 362 -23.78 -8.56 11.33
N LYS A 363 -23.84 -9.56 10.43
CA LYS A 363 -23.62 -10.98 10.77
C LYS A 363 -22.16 -11.35 10.53
N VAL A 364 -21.40 -11.60 11.59
CA VAL A 364 -19.96 -11.95 11.47
C VAL A 364 -19.68 -13.25 12.23
N PRO A 365 -19.27 -14.34 11.55
CA PRO A 365 -19.21 -14.49 10.08
C PRO A 365 -20.60 -14.42 9.45
N SER A 366 -20.70 -14.28 8.12
CA SER A 366 -21.97 -14.16 7.40
C SER A 366 -22.92 -15.35 7.59
N THR A 367 -22.40 -16.49 8.07
CA THR A 367 -23.16 -17.68 8.48
C THR A 367 -23.80 -17.57 9.88
N SER A 368 -23.57 -16.48 10.61
CA SER A 368 -24.13 -16.29 11.96
C SER A 368 -25.67 -16.31 11.93
N PRO A 369 -26.33 -17.00 12.88
CA PRO A 369 -27.79 -17.00 12.94
C PRO A 369 -28.36 -15.61 13.28
N THR A 370 -27.59 -14.75 13.94
CA THR A 370 -28.03 -13.42 14.44
C THR A 370 -27.10 -12.29 13.97
N PHE A 371 -27.60 -11.05 13.95
CA PHE A 371 -26.79 -9.85 13.74
C PHE A 371 -25.99 -9.54 15.01
N ASN A 372 -24.86 -10.23 15.16
CA ASN A 372 -24.08 -10.31 16.39
C ASN A 372 -23.01 -9.22 16.53
N VAL A 373 -22.81 -8.37 15.52
CA VAL A 373 -21.89 -7.24 15.56
C VAL A 373 -22.68 -5.95 15.34
N VAL A 374 -22.53 -5.00 16.25
CA VAL A 374 -23.03 -3.62 16.08
C VAL A 374 -21.93 -2.82 15.37
N VAL A 375 -22.25 -2.32 14.18
CA VAL A 375 -21.37 -1.54 13.32
C VAL A 375 -21.38 -0.07 13.72
N TYR A 376 -22.56 0.48 14.00
CA TYR A 376 -22.79 1.84 14.47
C TYR A 376 -23.97 1.86 15.43
N ASP A 377 -23.93 2.71 16.45
CA ASP A 377 -25.01 2.90 17.42
C ASP A 377 -24.94 4.34 17.94
N GLY A 378 -25.96 5.16 17.68
CA GLY A 378 -25.92 6.56 18.07
C GLY A 378 -27.25 7.29 17.98
N ASP A 379 -27.43 8.27 18.88
CA ASP A 379 -28.55 9.22 18.84
C ASP A 379 -28.37 10.22 17.69
N VAL A 380 -29.50 10.62 17.10
CA VAL A 380 -29.57 11.55 15.99
C VAL A 380 -30.12 12.89 16.48
N SER A 381 -29.33 13.94 16.30
CA SER A 381 -29.70 15.31 16.69
C SER A 381 -29.77 16.22 15.46
N TYR A 382 -30.98 16.72 15.18
CA TYR A 382 -31.24 17.57 14.02
C TYR A 382 -30.92 19.05 14.33
N THR A 383 -29.87 19.59 13.71
CA THR A 383 -29.61 21.04 13.69
C THR A 383 -30.38 21.76 12.58
N SER A 384 -30.88 21.02 11.57
CA SER A 384 -31.72 21.50 10.46
C SER A 384 -32.83 20.49 10.15
N ASN A 385 -33.60 20.67 9.06
CA ASN A 385 -34.57 19.64 8.64
C ASN A 385 -33.90 18.37 8.08
N ILE A 386 -32.60 18.44 7.80
CA ILE A 386 -31.76 17.35 7.35
C ILE A 386 -30.75 17.03 8.44
N TYR A 387 -30.58 15.74 8.71
CA TYR A 387 -29.47 15.19 9.47
C TYR A 387 -28.56 14.45 8.48
N ASP A 388 -27.28 14.81 8.50
CA ASP A 388 -26.24 14.23 7.66
C ASP A 388 -25.20 13.57 8.58
N LEU A 389 -25.18 12.24 8.56
CA LEU A 389 -24.20 11.43 9.25
C LEU A 389 -23.17 10.96 8.23
N ASN A 390 -21.93 11.40 8.41
CA ASN A 390 -20.77 10.85 7.72
C ASN A 390 -19.82 10.28 8.79
N TYR A 391 -19.87 8.96 8.97
CA TYR A 391 -19.18 8.29 10.09
C TYR A 391 -18.15 7.29 9.60
N ASN A 392 -16.87 7.56 9.90
CA ASN A 392 -15.79 6.60 9.71
C ASN A 392 -15.86 5.53 10.80
N LEU A 393 -15.92 4.25 10.40
CA LEU A 393 -16.06 3.16 11.34
C LEU A 393 -14.75 2.97 12.12
N PRO A 394 -14.82 2.83 13.45
CA PRO A 394 -13.62 2.65 14.28
C PRO A 394 -12.98 1.27 14.09
N SER A 395 -13.71 0.31 13.50
CA SER A 395 -13.18 -0.99 13.09
C SER A 395 -13.84 -1.45 11.79
N LEU A 396 -13.05 -2.08 10.91
CA LEU A 396 -13.54 -2.65 9.67
C LEU A 396 -14.48 -3.83 9.96
N VAL A 397 -15.69 -3.80 9.40
CA VAL A 397 -16.66 -4.89 9.54
C VAL A 397 -16.86 -5.56 8.19
N THR A 398 -16.47 -6.84 8.10
CA THR A 398 -16.68 -7.67 6.91
C THR A 398 -17.91 -8.56 7.09
N SER A 399 -18.94 -8.37 6.26
CA SER A 399 -20.17 -9.16 6.30
C SER A 399 -20.89 -9.13 4.96
N GLY A 400 -21.59 -10.21 4.63
CA GLY A 400 -22.55 -10.27 3.53
C GLY A 400 -23.98 -9.89 3.94
N LYS A 401 -24.26 -9.70 5.25
CA LYS A 401 -25.61 -9.46 5.79
C LYS A 401 -25.61 -8.31 6.79
N PHE A 402 -26.49 -7.35 6.58
CA PHE A 402 -26.61 -6.15 7.42
C PHE A 402 -28.05 -5.90 7.87
N ARG A 403 -28.19 -5.23 9.01
CA ARG A 403 -29.46 -4.76 9.56
C ARG A 403 -29.31 -3.32 10.02
N ALA A 404 -30.14 -2.42 9.51
CA ALA A 404 -30.33 -1.08 10.04
C ALA A 404 -31.56 -1.06 10.95
N GLU A 405 -31.45 -0.44 12.12
CA GLU A 405 -32.50 -0.24 13.10
C GLU A 405 -32.64 1.27 13.38
N PHE A 406 -33.86 1.79 13.33
CA PHE A 406 -34.17 3.20 13.53
C PHE A 406 -35.25 3.35 14.60
N THR A 407 -35.13 4.33 15.50
CA THR A 407 -36.25 4.75 16.36
C THR A 407 -36.68 6.16 15.99
N GLY A 408 -38.00 6.41 15.97
CA GLY A 408 -38.56 7.73 15.71
C GLY A 408 -38.76 8.56 16.98
N ASN A 409 -38.83 9.89 16.84
CA ASN A 409 -39.22 10.80 17.93
C ASN A 409 -40.73 10.77 18.24
N ASP A 410 -41.55 10.34 17.29
CA ASP A 410 -43.01 10.32 17.40
C ASP A 410 -43.61 8.98 16.92
N GLU A 411 -44.94 8.93 16.79
CA GLU A 411 -45.66 7.75 16.31
C GLU A 411 -45.48 7.53 14.80
N LYS A 412 -44.92 8.50 14.07
CA LYS A 412 -44.72 8.42 12.63
C LYS A 412 -43.40 7.74 12.30
N ALA A 413 -43.36 7.10 11.15
CA ALA A 413 -42.18 6.39 10.70
C ALA A 413 -41.05 7.35 10.29
N PRO A 414 -39.77 7.02 10.59
CA PRO A 414 -38.64 7.85 10.22
C PRO A 414 -38.53 8.01 8.70
N ARG A 415 -37.97 9.13 8.25
CA ARG A 415 -37.71 9.38 6.83
C ARG A 415 -36.21 9.32 6.53
N ILE A 416 -35.79 8.30 5.77
CA ILE A 416 -34.39 8.10 5.37
C ILE A 416 -34.26 8.42 3.88
N ARG A 417 -33.39 9.37 3.54
CA ARG A 417 -33.07 9.73 2.14
C ARG A 417 -31.93 8.88 1.60
N ILE A 418 -30.86 8.73 2.38
CA ILE A 418 -29.67 7.97 2.00
C ILE A 418 -29.23 7.11 3.17
N LEU A 419 -28.86 5.86 2.90
CA LEU A 419 -28.05 5.01 3.77
C LEU A 419 -27.04 4.26 2.89
N ASN A 420 -25.80 4.75 2.87
CA ASN A 420 -24.71 4.19 2.09
C ASN A 420 -23.60 3.66 3.01
N ALA A 421 -22.77 2.79 2.45
CA ALA A 421 -21.48 2.46 3.03
C ALA A 421 -20.38 2.45 1.99
N ILE A 422 -19.22 2.94 2.42
CA ILE A 422 -17.98 2.99 1.64
C ILE A 422 -17.05 1.91 2.21
N GLY A 423 -16.34 1.21 1.34
CA GLY A 423 -15.33 0.24 1.72
C GLY A 423 -14.93 -0.64 0.55
N SER A 424 -14.51 -1.88 0.82
CA SER A 424 -14.05 -2.82 -0.22
C SER A 424 -14.87 -4.11 -0.27
N ARG A 425 -15.22 -4.55 -1.49
CA ARG A 425 -15.55 -5.96 -1.73
C ARG A 425 -14.25 -6.75 -1.67
N GLN A 426 -14.28 -7.99 -1.18
CA GLN A 426 -13.13 -8.88 -1.38
C GLN A 426 -12.95 -9.15 -2.88
N ALA A 427 -12.14 -8.32 -3.53
CA ALA A 427 -11.50 -8.55 -4.80
C ALA A 427 -10.02 -8.19 -4.63
N GLU A 428 -9.19 -8.98 -5.28
CA GLU A 428 -7.73 -9.00 -5.21
C GLU A 428 -7.09 -7.61 -5.33
N HIS A 429 -6.20 -7.31 -4.39
CA HIS A 429 -5.11 -6.31 -4.41
C HIS A 429 -5.36 -4.93 -5.05
N LEU A 430 -5.22 -3.86 -4.24
CA LEU A 430 -4.21 -2.79 -4.34
C LEU A 430 -4.42 -1.75 -3.20
N TRP A 431 -3.30 -1.19 -2.70
CA TRP A 431 -3.15 -0.50 -1.40
C TRP A 431 -3.29 1.03 -1.47
N ASN A 432 -3.91 1.65 -0.45
CA ASN A 432 -3.59 2.93 0.29
C ASN A 432 -4.89 3.47 0.96
N SER A 433 -4.98 4.40 1.93
CA SER A 433 -4.13 5.03 2.96
C SER A 433 -5.12 5.65 3.98
N ASN A 434 -5.14 5.23 5.26
CA ASN A 434 -5.64 5.96 6.46
C ASN A 434 -5.74 4.98 7.66
N GLN A 435 -4.97 5.22 8.71
CA GLN A 435 -4.38 4.18 9.55
C GLN A 435 -4.46 4.56 11.04
N ILE A 436 -5.40 3.95 11.80
CA ILE A 436 -5.41 3.45 13.22
C ILE A 436 -6.88 3.18 13.60
N ALA A 437 -7.20 2.01 14.17
CA ALA A 437 -8.56 1.58 14.55
C ALA A 437 -8.68 1.35 16.08
N ILE A 438 -9.49 2.17 16.77
CA ILE A 438 -9.75 2.06 18.21
C ILE A 438 -10.91 1.09 18.43
N VAL A 439 -10.75 0.09 19.32
CA VAL A 439 -11.80 -0.90 19.59
C VAL A 439 -12.26 -0.75 21.04
N PRO A 440 -13.49 -0.31 21.34
CA PRO A 440 -13.98 -0.30 22.72
C PRO A 440 -14.22 -1.73 23.24
N GLY A 441 -13.48 -2.13 24.28
CA GLY A 441 -13.58 -3.46 24.88
C GLY A 441 -14.42 -3.48 26.17
N GLY A 442 -15.66 -3.94 26.09
CA GLY A 442 -16.49 -4.27 27.27
C GLY A 442 -17.34 -3.12 27.80
N SER A 443 -18.60 -3.44 28.16
CA SER A 443 -19.69 -2.51 28.45
C SER A 443 -19.32 -1.33 29.36
N PRO A 444 -19.32 -0.09 28.83
CA PRO A 444 -19.60 1.09 29.62
C PRO A 444 -21.07 1.46 29.40
N VAL A 445 -21.84 1.53 30.49
CA VAL A 445 -23.06 2.31 30.49
C VAL A 445 -22.64 3.77 30.29
N ILE A 446 -22.98 4.39 29.16
CA ILE A 446 -22.86 5.83 28.96
C ILE A 446 -24.25 6.43 29.16
N MET A 447 -24.41 7.22 30.23
CA MET A 447 -25.50 8.18 30.37
C MET A 447 -24.93 9.60 30.21
N ASP A 448 -25.50 10.32 29.24
CA ASP A 448 -25.71 11.77 29.09
C ASP A 448 -24.63 12.79 29.54
N PRO A 449 -24.05 13.61 28.63
CA PRO A 449 -23.27 14.78 28.99
C PRO A 449 -24.15 16.05 29.06
N LEU A 450 -24.55 16.45 30.28
CA LEU A 450 -24.89 17.84 30.57
C LEU A 450 -23.60 18.68 30.65
N GLN A 451 -23.02 19.05 29.50
CA GLN A 451 -22.31 20.31 29.16
C GLN A 451 -21.49 20.11 27.85
N PRO A 452 -21.50 21.07 26.91
CA PRO A 452 -20.96 20.87 25.57
C PRO A 452 -19.44 21.03 25.54
N GLY A 453 -18.74 19.91 25.41
CA GLY A 453 -17.31 19.81 25.07
C GLY A 453 -17.05 18.46 24.42
N LEU A 454 -16.72 18.48 23.13
CA LEU A 454 -16.41 17.29 22.31
C LEU A 454 -15.22 16.52 22.92
N PHE A 455 -15.45 15.31 23.41
CA PHE A 455 -14.39 14.40 23.87
C PHE A 455 -14.03 13.42 22.75
N ASP A 456 -12.75 13.39 22.34
CA ASP A 456 -12.23 12.49 21.31
C ASP A 456 -11.08 11.64 21.87
N ILE A 457 -11.25 10.31 21.84
CA ILE A 457 -10.26 9.32 22.28
C ILE A 457 -9.03 9.32 21.37
N ALA A 458 -9.13 9.83 20.13
CA ALA A 458 -7.99 10.01 19.23
C ALA A 458 -6.91 10.92 19.85
N ASN A 459 -7.29 11.81 20.78
CA ASN A 459 -6.35 12.69 21.47
C ASN A 459 -5.36 11.96 22.42
N MET A 460 -5.56 10.67 22.75
CA MET A 460 -4.63 9.91 23.61
C MET A 460 -3.34 9.46 22.90
N PHE A 461 -3.29 9.58 21.56
CA PHE A 461 -2.20 9.08 20.71
C PHE A 461 -1.50 10.19 19.89
N GLU A 462 -1.86 11.47 20.11
CA GLU A 462 -1.20 12.61 19.50
C GLU A 462 -0.15 13.18 20.47
N THR A 463 1.12 13.20 20.06
CA THR A 463 2.26 13.64 20.89
C THR A 463 2.28 15.14 21.24
N ARG A 464 1.19 15.90 21.06
CA ARG A 464 1.10 17.32 21.47
C ARG A 464 -0.33 17.79 21.78
N ARG A 465 -0.59 18.11 23.06
CA ARG A 465 -1.44 19.26 23.47
C ARG A 465 -1.01 19.85 24.82
N THR A 466 -1.26 21.15 24.98
CA THR A 466 -1.09 21.94 26.20
C THR A 466 -2.19 21.65 27.24
N ASP A 467 -1.74 21.43 28.47
CA ASP A 467 -2.28 21.68 29.82
C ASP A 467 -3.71 21.25 30.22
N ASN A 468 -4.68 21.04 29.33
CA ASN A 468 -6.10 20.93 29.76
C ASN A 468 -6.93 19.78 29.15
N MET A 469 -6.36 18.82 28.43
CA MET A 469 -7.13 17.69 27.89
C MET A 469 -6.53 16.32 28.22
N SER A 470 -6.72 15.90 29.46
CA SER A 470 -6.59 14.49 29.85
C SER A 470 -7.85 13.72 29.49
N THR A 471 -7.72 12.45 29.11
CA THR A 471 -8.86 11.54 29.04
C THR A 471 -9.29 11.20 30.46
N ILE A 472 -10.45 11.70 30.85
CA ILE A 472 -11.09 11.39 32.14
C ILE A 472 -12.03 10.22 31.90
N PHE A 473 -11.73 9.08 32.51
CA PHE A 473 -12.68 7.98 32.55
C PHE A 473 -13.81 8.36 33.52
N MET A 474 -15.08 8.15 33.12
CA MET A 474 -16.26 8.71 33.79
C MET A 474 -16.29 8.48 35.31
N ASN A 475 -16.82 9.48 36.04
CA ASN A 475 -17.17 9.35 37.45
C ASN A 475 -18.45 8.53 37.60
N GLY A 476 -18.51 7.60 38.56
CA GLY A 476 -19.76 6.89 38.88
C GLY A 476 -19.66 5.44 39.34
N THR A 477 -18.47 4.88 39.52
CA THR A 477 -18.30 3.50 40.00
C THR A 477 -17.28 3.46 41.12
N GLY A 478 -17.63 2.84 42.26
CA GLY A 478 -16.80 2.88 43.48
C GLY A 478 -15.39 2.32 43.30
N ALA A 479 -14.49 2.59 44.24
CA ALA A 479 -13.08 2.18 44.18
C ALA A 479 -12.90 0.69 43.76
N GLY A 480 -11.99 0.44 42.81
CA GLY A 480 -11.61 -0.92 42.36
C GLY A 480 -12.09 -1.35 40.97
N TYR A 481 -12.64 -0.46 40.15
CA TYR A 481 -13.00 -0.77 38.75
C TYR A 481 -11.78 -0.82 37.83
N VAL A 482 -11.83 -1.75 36.87
CA VAL A 482 -10.85 -1.89 35.79
C VAL A 482 -11.36 -1.14 34.56
N TYR A 483 -10.71 -0.05 34.22
CA TYR A 483 -10.88 0.65 32.95
C TYR A 483 -10.02 -0.04 31.91
N ASN A 484 -10.51 -0.26 30.69
CA ASN A 484 -9.68 -0.83 29.64
C ASN A 484 -9.80 -0.07 28.32
N LEU A 485 -8.67 0.06 27.63
CA LEU A 485 -8.52 0.66 26.32
C LEU A 485 -7.94 -0.40 25.40
N THR A 486 -8.59 -0.66 24.28
CA THR A 486 -8.14 -1.66 23.31
C THR A 486 -7.85 -1.01 21.97
N PHE A 487 -6.68 -1.30 21.40
CA PHE A 487 -6.18 -0.69 20.17
C PHE A 487 -5.64 -1.75 19.22
N ARG A 488 -5.86 -1.55 17.92
CA ARG A 488 -5.45 -2.48 16.86
C ARG A 488 -4.35 -1.87 16.00
N PRO A 489 -3.12 -2.42 16.00
CA PRO A 489 -2.13 -2.07 15.00
C PRO A 489 -2.68 -2.34 13.59
N ILE A 490 -2.57 -1.38 12.67
CA ILE A 490 -3.12 -1.56 11.31
C ILE A 490 -2.32 -2.58 10.52
N GLU A 491 -1.01 -2.57 10.74
CA GLU A 491 -0.11 -3.63 10.33
C GLU A 491 0.33 -4.39 11.57
N GLN A 492 0.62 -5.67 11.39
CA GLN A 492 1.17 -6.51 12.44
C GLN A 492 2.55 -5.99 12.83
N SER A 493 2.61 -5.08 13.80
CA SER A 493 3.84 -4.49 14.30
C SER A 493 4.28 -5.19 15.58
N GLU A 494 5.58 -5.42 15.68
CA GLU A 494 6.20 -5.92 16.91
C GLU A 494 6.31 -4.77 17.91
N ILE A 495 5.70 -4.93 19.08
CA ILE A 495 5.77 -3.95 20.18
C ILE A 495 7.04 -4.22 20.96
N GLN A 496 7.90 -3.21 21.07
CA GLN A 496 9.18 -3.31 21.77
C GLN A 496 9.25 -2.41 22.99
N ALA A 497 8.48 -1.32 23.01
CA ALA A 497 8.40 -0.42 24.13
C ALA A 497 7.04 0.29 24.18
N PHE A 498 6.71 0.84 25.35
CA PHE A 498 5.57 1.74 25.49
C PHE A 498 5.85 2.83 26.53
N GLU A 499 5.09 3.92 26.40
CA GLU A 499 5.08 5.04 27.32
C GLU A 499 3.65 5.28 27.80
N LEU A 500 3.48 5.48 29.11
CA LEU A 500 2.24 5.87 29.75
C LEU A 500 2.46 7.16 30.53
N VAL A 501 1.65 8.18 30.26
CA VAL A 501 1.55 9.40 31.05
C VAL A 501 0.18 9.44 31.71
N ALA A 502 0.13 9.19 33.02
CA ALA A 502 -1.09 9.29 33.83
C ALA A 502 -1.08 10.59 34.65
N GLU A 503 -2.26 11.12 34.96
CA GLU A 503 -2.39 12.31 35.81
C GLU A 503 -3.29 12.05 37.02
N MET A 504 -3.14 12.88 38.05
CA MET A 504 -4.12 12.99 39.13
C MET A 504 -4.63 14.44 39.24
N ASP A 505 -5.79 14.65 39.86
CA ASP A 505 -6.31 16.01 40.02
C ASP A 505 -5.52 16.77 41.12
N GLY A 506 -5.09 17.99 40.85
CA GLY A 506 -4.16 18.73 41.72
C GLY A 506 -4.66 18.90 43.17
N GLY A 507 -3.98 18.24 44.12
CA GLY A 507 -4.19 18.39 45.57
C GLY A 507 -4.98 17.26 46.27
N THR A 508 -5.64 16.38 45.52
CA THR A 508 -6.30 15.18 46.03
C THR A 508 -5.91 14.01 45.13
N SER A 509 -5.55 12.84 45.67
CA SER A 509 -5.23 11.66 44.85
C SER A 509 -6.45 11.07 44.10
N SER A 510 -7.54 11.84 44.00
CA SER A 510 -8.68 11.60 43.13
C SER A 510 -8.20 11.40 41.69
N ARG A 511 -8.72 10.35 41.04
CA ARG A 511 -8.40 9.93 39.66
C ARG A 511 -6.99 9.37 39.39
N ALA A 512 -6.15 9.17 40.42
CA ALA A 512 -4.87 8.50 40.25
C ALA A 512 -5.07 7.03 39.82
N ALA A 513 -4.39 6.59 38.76
CA ALA A 513 -4.23 5.16 38.47
C ALA A 513 -3.33 4.55 39.55
N THR A 514 -3.78 3.46 40.16
CA THR A 514 -3.03 2.73 41.18
C THR A 514 -2.41 1.45 40.64
N HIS A 515 -2.81 1.00 39.46
CA HIS A 515 -2.25 -0.18 38.82
C HIS A 515 -2.55 -0.18 37.30
N PHE A 516 -1.59 -0.67 36.52
CA PHE A 516 -1.63 -0.68 35.06
C PHE A 516 -1.16 -2.03 34.51
N THR A 517 -1.97 -2.61 33.63
CA THR A 517 -1.63 -3.85 32.91
C THR A 517 -1.72 -3.60 31.40
N LEU A 518 -0.64 -3.86 30.66
CA LEU A 518 -0.63 -3.87 29.20
C LEU A 518 -0.60 -5.30 28.71
N LYS A 519 -1.58 -5.69 27.88
CA LYS A 519 -1.70 -7.03 27.32
C LYS A 519 -1.72 -6.96 25.80
N ALA A 520 -1.17 -7.97 25.15
CA ALA A 520 -1.23 -8.14 23.71
C ALA A 520 -1.89 -9.47 23.35
N LYS A 521 -2.63 -9.42 22.25
CA LYS A 521 -3.20 -10.57 21.58
C LYS A 521 -2.27 -10.89 20.41
N SER A 522 -1.45 -11.92 20.56
CA SER A 522 -0.49 -12.32 19.52
C SER A 522 -1.22 -12.71 18.24
N VAL A 523 -0.56 -12.60 17.07
CA VAL A 523 -1.13 -13.04 15.80
C VAL A 523 -1.61 -14.49 15.88
N GLY A 524 -2.88 -14.74 15.59
CA GLY A 524 -3.50 -16.07 15.65
C GLY A 524 -4.08 -16.48 17.00
N SER A 525 -3.93 -15.65 18.04
CA SER A 525 -4.58 -15.84 19.33
C SER A 525 -5.98 -15.20 19.36
N ASN A 526 -6.95 -15.83 20.03
CA ASN A 526 -8.28 -15.23 20.24
C ASN A 526 -8.40 -14.50 21.59
N THR A 527 -7.35 -14.55 22.42
CA THR A 527 -7.28 -13.98 23.78
C THR A 527 -6.04 -13.10 23.91
N TYR A 528 -6.00 -12.15 24.85
CA TYR A 528 -4.74 -11.44 25.16
C TYR A 528 -3.80 -12.41 25.91
N ASP A 529 -3.11 -13.23 25.14
CA ASP A 529 -2.26 -14.35 25.57
C ASP A 529 -0.91 -13.91 26.10
N LYS A 530 -0.57 -12.61 25.94
CA LYS A 530 0.67 -12.02 26.41
C LYS A 530 0.39 -10.82 27.30
N ILE A 531 0.99 -10.81 28.48
CA ILE A 531 1.05 -9.64 29.35
C ILE A 531 2.40 -8.99 29.10
N LEU A 532 2.39 -7.77 28.54
CA LEU A 532 3.59 -7.00 28.22
C LEU A 532 4.09 -6.23 29.45
N TYR A 533 3.17 -5.78 30.29
CA TYR A 533 3.47 -5.12 31.57
C TYR A 533 2.33 -5.35 32.55
N ASP A 534 2.68 -5.47 33.83
CA ASP A 534 1.73 -5.56 34.94
C ASP A 534 2.39 -4.99 36.19
N GLY A 535 1.90 -3.84 36.68
CA GLY A 535 2.56 -3.14 37.78
C GLY A 535 1.66 -2.16 38.53
N ASP A 536 1.89 -2.09 39.83
CA ASP A 536 1.28 -1.08 40.71
C ASP A 536 1.92 0.29 40.47
N ILE A 537 1.10 1.35 40.55
CA ILE A 537 1.51 2.76 40.49
C ILE A 537 1.27 3.34 41.88
N ALA A 538 2.35 3.64 42.62
CA ALA A 538 2.17 4.23 43.95
C ALA A 538 1.79 5.71 43.79
N ILE A 539 0.82 6.19 44.59
CA ILE A 539 0.38 7.59 44.57
C ILE A 539 1.56 8.57 44.75
N GLN A 540 2.55 8.18 45.54
CA GLN A 540 3.77 8.98 45.80
C GLN A 540 4.68 9.12 44.57
N ASP A 541 4.46 8.34 43.51
CA ASP A 541 5.24 8.38 42.27
C ASP A 541 4.72 9.45 41.29
N TYR A 542 3.56 10.08 41.57
CA TYR A 542 3.06 11.22 40.82
C TYR A 542 3.82 12.49 41.19
N VAL A 543 4.73 12.94 40.32
CA VAL A 543 5.47 14.20 40.47
C VAL A 543 4.70 15.30 39.74
N ASN A 544 4.38 16.40 40.42
CA ASN A 544 3.55 17.48 39.87
C ASN A 544 2.19 17.01 39.32
N ASN A 545 1.59 16.00 39.96
CA ASN A 545 0.36 15.34 39.54
C ASN A 545 0.45 14.53 38.24
N VAL A 546 1.67 14.19 37.79
CA VAL A 546 1.92 13.39 36.59
C VAL A 546 2.76 12.17 36.95
N TYR A 547 2.39 11.01 36.43
CA TYR A 547 3.17 9.77 36.50
C TYR A 547 3.57 9.36 35.08
N ASN A 548 4.87 9.23 34.86
CA ASN A 548 5.46 8.82 33.59
C ASN A 548 6.06 7.42 33.74
N LEU A 549 5.58 6.48 32.93
CA LEU A 549 6.09 5.12 32.87
C LEU A 549 6.59 4.83 31.46
N ASN A 550 7.91 4.66 31.34
CA ASN A 550 8.56 4.20 30.12
C ASN A 550 9.04 2.77 30.33
N VAL A 551 8.56 1.84 29.51
CA VAL A 551 8.91 0.43 29.60
C VAL A 551 9.48 -0.04 28.28
N ASN A 552 10.75 -0.40 28.31
CA ASN A 552 11.40 -1.18 27.26
C ASN A 552 11.14 -2.66 27.55
N LEU A 553 10.48 -3.35 26.64
CA LEU A 553 10.26 -4.79 26.74
C LEU A 553 11.58 -5.50 26.48
N ALA A 554 11.87 -6.57 27.23
CA ALA A 554 12.97 -7.45 26.90
C ALA A 554 12.69 -8.14 25.54
N PRO A 555 13.70 -8.44 24.70
CA PRO A 555 13.51 -9.04 23.38
C PRO A 555 12.62 -10.29 23.36
N GLU A 556 12.69 -11.12 24.40
CA GLU A 556 11.83 -12.31 24.57
C GLU A 556 10.34 -11.99 24.78
N ASN A 557 10.01 -10.74 25.10
CA ASN A 557 8.66 -10.22 25.31
C ASN A 557 8.16 -9.36 24.15
N PHE A 558 8.95 -9.26 23.07
CA PHE A 558 8.49 -8.66 21.83
C PHE A 558 7.30 -9.45 21.28
N VAL A 559 6.24 -8.73 20.93
CA VAL A 559 5.00 -9.33 20.44
C VAL A 559 4.53 -8.59 19.21
N THR A 560 4.42 -9.34 18.12
CA THR A 560 3.59 -8.94 16.98
C THR A 560 2.12 -9.05 17.41
N ALA A 561 1.52 -7.92 17.78
CA ALA A 561 0.16 -7.90 18.31
C ALA A 561 -0.85 -7.66 17.19
N GLN A 562 -1.91 -8.47 17.16
CA GLN A 562 -3.10 -8.14 16.36
C GLN A 562 -4.02 -7.16 17.09
N GLU A 563 -3.86 -7.02 18.41
CA GLU A 563 -4.69 -6.20 19.29
C GLU A 563 -3.94 -6.02 20.62
N ILE A 564 -4.01 -4.83 21.20
CA ILE A 564 -3.34 -4.48 22.45
C ILE A 564 -4.40 -3.92 23.39
N ARG A 565 -4.33 -4.27 24.66
CA ARG A 565 -5.25 -3.82 25.70
C ARG A 565 -4.46 -3.24 26.87
N ALA A 566 -4.70 -1.97 27.16
CA ALA A 566 -4.30 -1.31 28.38
C ALA A 566 -5.43 -1.41 29.39
N GLU A 567 -5.15 -1.92 30.59
CA GLU A 567 -6.08 -1.99 31.72
C GLU A 567 -5.55 -1.09 32.84
N PHE A 568 -6.40 -0.26 33.41
CA PHE A 568 -6.10 0.66 34.50
C PHE A 568 -7.03 0.36 35.67
N THR A 569 -6.50 0.31 36.87
CA THR A 569 -7.28 0.31 38.12
C THR A 569 -6.84 1.48 38.96
N GLY A 570 -7.78 2.20 39.58
CA GLY A 570 -7.47 3.41 40.33
C GLY A 570 -8.70 4.27 40.61
N GLY A 571 -8.47 5.44 41.20
CA GLY A 571 -9.50 6.28 41.82
C GLY A 571 -9.74 5.86 43.28
N ILE A 572 -9.22 6.65 44.24
CA ILE A 572 -9.55 6.46 45.67
C ILE A 572 -10.98 6.87 46.02
N ASP A 573 -11.66 7.56 45.11
CA ASP A 573 -13.05 7.99 45.21
C ASP A 573 -13.84 7.57 43.95
N GLU A 574 -15.08 8.00 43.85
CA GLU A 574 -15.99 7.71 42.72
C GLU A 574 -15.57 8.36 41.39
N ASN A 575 -14.41 9.02 41.36
CA ASN A 575 -13.87 9.69 40.20
C ASN A 575 -12.91 8.75 39.44
N GLY A 576 -13.23 8.44 38.19
CA GLY A 576 -12.45 7.47 37.40
C GLY A 576 -11.02 7.92 37.10
N VAL A 577 -10.18 7.05 36.53
CA VAL A 577 -8.77 7.37 36.26
C VAL A 577 -8.60 8.47 35.21
N ARG A 578 -7.47 9.20 35.28
CA ARG A 578 -7.11 10.26 34.34
C ARG A 578 -5.82 9.89 33.60
N ILE A 579 -5.90 9.68 32.29
CA ILE A 579 -4.76 9.30 31.43
C ILE A 579 -4.52 10.42 30.42
N ARG A 580 -3.28 10.93 30.37
CA ARG A 580 -2.86 11.99 29.45
C ARG A 580 -2.37 11.40 28.13
N GLU A 581 -1.53 10.38 28.16
CA GLU A 581 -0.90 9.83 26.96
C GLU A 581 -0.64 8.32 27.12
N LEU A 582 -0.82 7.55 26.04
CA LEU A 582 -0.41 6.16 25.98
C LEU A 582 0.16 5.85 24.58
N ASN A 583 1.48 5.76 24.48
CA ASN A 583 2.17 5.48 23.22
C ASN A 583 2.67 4.04 23.21
N ALA A 584 2.25 3.25 22.22
CA ALA A 584 2.88 1.95 21.92
C ALA A 584 3.85 2.12 20.75
N MET A 585 5.13 1.91 20.99
CA MET A 585 6.16 1.98 19.95
C MET A 585 6.25 0.61 19.26
N GLY A 586 5.54 0.48 18.13
CA GLY A 586 5.57 -0.68 17.27
C GLY A 586 6.50 -0.46 16.08
N VAL A 587 7.46 -1.36 15.88
CA VAL A 587 8.39 -1.27 14.75
C VAL A 587 7.78 -1.99 13.54
N LYS A 588 7.39 -1.25 12.48
CA LYS A 588 7.53 -1.80 11.13
C LYS A 588 9.02 -1.77 10.90
N SER A 589 9.68 -2.93 10.96
CA SER A 589 11.15 -3.09 10.99
C SER A 589 11.87 -1.89 10.35
N GLY A 590 12.29 -0.94 11.17
CA GLY A 590 13.08 0.21 10.76
C GLY A 590 12.61 1.62 11.20
N ILE A 591 11.33 2.02 11.21
CA ILE A 591 11.01 3.43 11.56
C ILE A 591 11.16 3.67 13.08
N GLN A 592 12.13 4.48 13.49
CA GLN A 592 12.41 4.83 14.89
C GLN A 592 12.62 6.35 15.06
N GLN A 593 12.43 6.85 16.28
CA GLN A 593 12.92 8.16 16.67
C GLN A 593 14.46 8.11 16.67
N LEU A 594 15.07 8.84 15.74
CA LEU A 594 16.51 8.67 15.46
C LEU A 594 17.40 9.44 16.45
N TRP A 595 16.86 10.49 17.07
CA TRP A 595 17.63 11.47 17.85
C TRP A 595 17.30 11.45 19.34
N GLU A 596 17.24 10.27 19.96
CA GLU A 596 17.24 10.18 21.43
C GLU A 596 18.68 10.28 21.96
N ILE A 597 18.88 10.86 23.16
CA ILE A 597 20.19 10.96 23.84
C ILE A 597 20.94 9.62 23.90
N GLY A 598 20.22 8.51 23.92
CA GLY A 598 20.81 7.17 23.87
C GLY A 598 21.54 6.86 22.55
N ASN A 599 21.17 7.49 21.44
CA ASN A 599 21.62 7.13 20.09
C ASN A 599 22.49 8.22 19.43
N VAL A 600 22.79 9.31 20.14
CA VAL A 600 23.48 10.47 19.60
C VAL A 600 24.72 10.82 20.42
N ALA A 601 25.85 11.02 19.75
CA ALA A 601 27.04 11.65 20.30
C ALA A 601 27.10 13.10 19.80
N ILE A 602 27.06 14.07 20.71
CA ILE A 602 27.15 15.49 20.36
C ILE A 602 28.60 15.82 19.99
N GLY A 603 28.78 16.39 18.80
CA GLY A 603 30.08 16.79 18.26
C GLY A 603 30.65 18.03 18.97
N ASP A 604 31.89 18.38 18.63
CA ASP A 604 32.67 19.44 19.26
C ASP A 604 31.87 20.74 19.48
N ARG A 605 32.09 21.34 20.66
CA ARG A 605 31.24 22.40 21.23
C ARG A 605 31.06 23.55 20.24
N SER A 606 29.81 24.06 20.19
CA SER A 606 29.43 25.32 19.53
C SER A 606 30.56 26.35 19.62
N SER A 607 30.78 27.11 18.54
CA SER A 607 31.88 28.06 18.44
C SER A 607 31.92 29.16 19.52
N TYR A 608 30.99 29.21 20.48
CA TYR A 608 31.00 30.20 21.54
C TYR A 608 30.34 29.75 22.84
N GLN A 609 30.66 30.44 23.95
CA GLN A 609 30.27 30.11 25.32
C GLN A 609 28.75 29.91 25.42
N ILE A 610 28.34 28.79 26.02
CA ILE A 610 26.98 28.61 26.52
C ILE A 610 27.02 29.12 27.97
N TYR A 611 26.08 29.96 28.40
CA TYR A 611 25.99 30.40 29.79
C TYR A 611 26.03 29.16 30.71
N THR A 612 27.15 29.00 31.42
CA THR A 612 27.57 27.79 32.14
C THR A 612 26.71 27.44 33.36
N GLN A 613 25.50 27.97 33.49
CA GLN A 613 24.71 27.80 34.71
C GLN A 613 23.42 27.01 34.63
N ARG A 614 22.93 26.51 33.48
CA ARG A 614 21.80 25.55 33.52
C ARG A 614 21.31 24.84 32.25
N PHE A 615 21.81 25.15 31.06
CA PHE A 615 21.23 24.58 29.83
C PHE A 615 22.19 23.56 29.20
N ASP A 616 21.86 22.28 29.36
CA ASP A 616 22.58 21.19 28.71
C ASP A 616 22.15 21.12 27.25
N ILE A 617 23.11 21.03 26.32
CA ILE A 617 22.80 20.88 24.89
C ILE A 617 22.11 19.56 24.60
N ASP A 618 22.28 18.59 25.51
CA ASP A 618 21.52 17.35 25.57
C ASP A 618 20.01 17.61 25.58
N ASN A 619 19.54 18.72 26.17
CA ASN A 619 18.12 19.08 26.23
C ASN A 619 17.51 19.34 24.84
N VAL A 620 18.30 19.68 23.82
CA VAL A 620 17.80 19.82 22.44
C VAL A 620 17.27 18.48 21.90
N PHE A 621 17.78 17.35 22.41
CA PHE A 621 17.44 15.99 21.98
C PHE A 621 16.64 15.21 23.05
N GLN A 622 16.18 15.88 24.12
CA GLN A 622 15.29 15.27 25.11
C GLN A 622 13.84 15.47 24.68
N LYS A 623 13.09 14.36 24.66
CA LYS A 623 11.64 14.41 24.60
C LYS A 623 11.13 15.08 25.88
N GLU A 624 10.43 16.20 25.75
CA GLU A 624 9.89 16.97 26.88
C GLU A 624 9.00 16.08 27.77
N GLY A 625 9.48 15.71 28.94
CA GLY A 625 8.64 15.22 30.02
C GLY A 625 7.93 16.39 30.69
N THR A 626 6.78 16.82 30.17
CA THR A 626 5.76 17.64 30.88
C THR A 626 6.32 18.67 31.87
N VAL A 627 6.94 19.76 31.41
CA VAL A 627 7.38 20.85 32.29
C VAL A 627 6.52 22.09 32.05
N SER A 628 5.97 22.63 33.13
CA SER A 628 4.96 23.70 33.15
C SER A 628 5.54 25.12 32.96
N ASP A 629 6.82 25.26 32.59
CA ASP A 629 7.45 26.57 32.37
C ASP A 629 8.26 26.58 31.06
N PRO A 630 7.73 27.18 29.98
CA PRO A 630 8.43 27.26 28.68
C PRO A 630 9.74 28.08 28.74
N CYS A 631 10.09 28.67 29.89
CA CYS A 631 11.34 29.41 30.06
C CYS A 631 12.50 28.61 30.69
N SER A 632 12.28 27.43 31.29
CA SER A 632 13.34 26.74 32.07
C SER A 632 14.16 25.68 31.32
N ASP A 633 13.66 25.14 30.20
CA ASP A 633 14.31 23.99 29.53
C ASP A 633 14.74 24.25 28.07
N SER A 634 14.49 25.45 27.53
CA SER A 634 14.97 25.82 26.19
C SER A 634 16.47 26.09 26.17
N VAL A 635 17.19 25.57 25.17
CA VAL A 635 18.58 25.96 24.93
C VAL A 635 18.58 27.35 24.31
N VAL A 636 19.06 28.31 25.10
CA VAL A 636 19.24 29.70 24.68
C VAL A 636 20.68 29.89 24.21
N PHE A 637 20.84 30.19 22.93
CA PHE A 637 22.16 30.57 22.40
C PHE A 637 22.48 32.04 22.75
N GLU A 638 23.74 32.35 23.03
CA GLU A 638 24.17 33.71 23.44
C GLU A 638 23.91 34.78 22.37
N ASP A 639 23.78 36.03 22.81
CA ASP A 639 23.58 37.23 21.99
C ASP A 639 24.78 37.50 21.05
N LEU A 640 24.84 36.89 19.87
CA LEU A 640 25.89 37.14 18.88
C LEU A 640 25.59 38.31 17.93
N GLY A 641 24.34 38.79 17.92
CA GLY A 641 23.87 39.82 16.98
C GLY A 641 22.93 39.27 15.90
N THR A 642 22.28 40.17 15.18
CA THR A 642 21.33 39.82 14.12
C THR A 642 22.04 39.17 12.94
N ASN A 643 21.52 38.01 12.48
CA ASN A 643 22.03 37.18 11.37
C ASN A 643 23.31 36.37 11.64
N GLU A 644 23.77 36.26 12.88
CA GLU A 644 24.80 35.28 13.22
C GLU A 644 24.23 33.85 13.17
N VAL A 645 25.07 32.89 12.76
CA VAL A 645 24.69 31.48 12.60
C VAL A 645 25.07 30.70 13.86
N TYR A 646 24.06 30.28 14.60
CA TYR A 646 24.19 29.30 15.67
C TYR A 646 24.16 27.90 15.05
N TYR A 647 24.90 26.93 15.60
CA TYR A 647 24.78 25.56 15.11
C TYR A 647 24.96 24.51 16.20
N VAL A 648 24.36 23.34 15.96
CA VAL A 648 24.54 22.12 16.74
C VAL A 648 24.96 21.02 15.77
N GLU A 649 26.02 20.30 16.09
CA GLU A 649 26.49 19.13 15.36
C GLU A 649 26.31 17.88 16.20
N TRP A 650 25.84 16.80 15.58
CA TRP A 650 25.66 15.53 16.27
C TRP A 650 25.89 14.34 15.33
N LYS A 651 26.21 13.20 15.92
CA LYS A 651 26.49 11.95 15.23
C LYS A 651 25.61 10.83 15.79
N THR A 652 24.89 10.10 14.95
CA THR A 652 24.13 8.91 15.36
C THR A 652 25.06 7.70 15.55
N ARG A 653 24.66 6.75 16.41
CA ARG A 653 25.43 5.52 16.66
C ARG A 653 25.64 4.70 15.40
N SER A 654 24.59 4.49 14.63
CA SER A 654 24.58 3.82 13.33
C SER A 654 24.19 4.80 12.22
N THR A 655 24.40 4.41 10.98
CA THR A 655 23.88 5.11 9.81
C THR A 655 22.34 5.09 9.83
N VAL A 656 21.72 6.26 9.71
CA VAL A 656 20.26 6.42 9.73
C VAL A 656 19.74 7.03 8.44
N GLU A 657 18.57 6.61 8.01
CA GLU A 657 17.83 7.17 6.89
C GLU A 657 16.73 8.10 7.43
N VAL A 658 17.02 9.40 7.52
CA VAL A 658 16.08 10.41 8.00
C VAL A 658 15.00 10.65 6.94
N ALA A 659 13.73 10.46 7.26
CA ALA A 659 12.60 10.73 6.35
C ALA A 659 11.88 12.04 6.69
N ALA A 660 11.85 12.39 7.97
CA ALA A 660 11.27 13.64 8.45
C ALA A 660 11.99 14.09 9.73
N PHE A 661 11.86 15.36 10.05
CA PHE A 661 12.29 15.88 11.34
C PHE A 661 11.40 17.03 11.81
N ASN A 662 11.47 17.31 13.10
CA ASN A 662 10.66 18.27 13.80
C ASN A 662 11.54 19.19 14.63
N VAL A 663 11.25 20.50 14.55
CA VAL A 663 11.94 21.53 15.34
C VAL A 663 10.90 22.26 16.18
N LYS A 664 11.12 22.27 17.49
CA LYS A 664 10.43 23.17 18.42
C LYS A 664 11.33 24.33 18.79
N ALA A 665 10.83 25.54 18.66
CA ALA A 665 11.50 26.75 19.14
C ALA A 665 10.51 27.65 19.86
N THR A 666 10.99 28.50 20.75
CA THR A 666 10.19 29.53 21.41
C THR A 666 10.75 30.92 21.16
N HIS A 667 9.96 31.95 21.40
CA HIS A 667 10.47 33.32 21.45
C HIS A 667 9.95 34.06 22.68
N ASP A 668 10.60 35.18 23.01
CA ASP A 668 10.15 36.10 24.04
C ASP A 668 8.73 36.59 23.69
N SER A 669 7.84 36.63 24.70
CA SER A 669 6.41 36.96 24.50
C SER A 669 6.21 38.15 23.57
N ALA A 670 5.25 38.05 22.65
CA ALA A 670 4.82 39.19 21.82
C ALA A 670 4.38 40.43 22.64
N THR A 671 4.08 40.26 23.94
CA THR A 671 3.74 41.34 24.89
C THR A 671 4.92 41.84 25.72
N ALA A 672 6.13 41.32 25.51
CA ALA A 672 7.32 41.77 26.24
C ALA A 672 7.55 43.28 25.99
N PRO A 673 7.67 44.11 27.05
CA PRO A 673 7.82 45.56 26.91
C PRO A 673 9.09 45.99 26.16
N ILE A 674 10.06 45.10 26.07
CA ILE A 674 11.35 45.30 25.43
C ILE A 674 11.52 44.14 24.45
N ASN A 675 11.44 44.45 23.16
CA ASN A 675 11.70 43.55 22.03
C ASN A 675 10.67 42.41 21.82
N PRO A 676 9.47 42.72 21.31
CA PRO A 676 8.47 41.70 20.96
C PRO A 676 9.03 40.74 19.92
N ASN A 677 8.81 39.44 20.13
CA ASN A 677 9.37 38.33 19.33
C ASN A 677 10.89 38.22 19.42
N GLY A 678 11.46 38.64 20.55
CA GLY A 678 12.88 38.51 20.78
C GLY A 678 13.32 37.05 20.88
N ARG A 679 14.54 36.73 20.45
CA ARG A 679 15.07 35.35 20.38
C ARG A 679 14.31 34.37 19.49
N ALA A 680 13.43 34.86 18.63
CA ALA A 680 12.78 34.02 17.64
C ALA A 680 13.80 33.51 16.62
N MET A 681 13.74 32.23 16.28
CA MET A 681 14.41 31.67 15.11
C MET A 681 13.83 32.27 13.83
N LYS A 682 14.68 32.88 13.01
CA LYS A 682 14.37 33.49 11.72
C LYS A 682 14.73 32.59 10.54
N HIS A 683 15.76 31.77 10.67
CA HIS A 683 16.19 30.84 9.62
C HIS A 683 16.63 29.52 10.22
N LEU A 684 16.34 28.42 9.53
CA LEU A 684 16.79 27.08 9.87
C LEU A 684 17.41 26.42 8.64
N THR A 685 18.63 25.94 8.78
CA THR A 685 19.28 25.05 7.81
C THR A 685 19.64 23.74 8.52
N VAL A 686 19.11 22.61 8.05
CA VAL A 686 19.52 21.29 8.52
C VAL A 686 20.36 20.62 7.44
N LYS A 687 21.53 20.13 7.82
CA LYS A 687 22.52 19.51 6.95
C LYS A 687 22.93 18.14 7.46
N ALA A 688 23.48 17.33 6.57
CA ALA A 688 24.10 16.07 6.89
C ALA A 688 25.38 15.89 6.08
N LYS A 689 26.30 15.05 6.56
CA LYS A 689 27.40 14.54 5.75
C LYS A 689 26.90 13.31 5.01
N SER A 690 27.09 13.26 3.68
CA SER A 690 26.94 12.00 2.96
C SER A 690 27.96 10.97 3.48
N ILE A 691 27.68 9.67 3.34
CA ILE A 691 28.58 8.62 3.83
C ILE A 691 29.97 8.78 3.20
N GLY A 692 31.01 8.87 4.04
CA GLY A 692 32.39 9.13 3.63
C GLY A 692 32.77 10.60 3.41
N SER A 693 31.83 11.55 3.50
CA SER A 693 32.11 12.98 3.36
C SER A 693 32.72 13.55 4.64
N SER A 694 33.76 14.39 4.50
CA SER A 694 34.34 15.14 5.62
C SER A 694 33.60 16.46 5.91
N THR A 695 32.60 16.82 5.12
CA THR A 695 31.88 18.11 5.18
C THR A 695 30.37 17.90 5.18
N TYR A 696 29.60 18.84 5.71
CA TYR A 696 28.13 18.83 5.64
C TYR A 696 27.64 19.21 4.23
N ASP A 697 27.81 18.31 3.27
CA ASP A 697 27.54 18.49 1.85
C ASP A 697 26.07 18.30 1.46
N LEU A 698 25.27 17.64 2.31
CA LEU A 698 23.84 17.48 2.10
C LEU A 698 23.07 18.55 2.87
N THR A 699 22.17 19.27 2.19
CA THR A 699 21.23 20.20 2.83
C THR A 699 19.85 19.56 2.82
N LEU A 700 19.38 19.17 4.01
CA LEU A 700 18.09 18.50 4.22
C LEU A 700 16.93 19.50 4.21
N TYR A 701 17.18 20.69 4.76
CA TYR A 701 16.22 21.79 4.82
C TYR A 701 16.96 23.12 4.88
N ASN A 702 16.38 24.14 4.26
CA ASN A 702 16.96 25.48 4.24
C ASN A 702 15.86 26.51 3.95
N ALA A 703 15.28 27.10 5.00
CA ALA A 703 14.22 28.08 4.83
C ALA A 703 14.16 29.11 5.95
N ASP A 704 13.63 30.28 5.61
CA ASP A 704 13.21 31.28 6.59
C ASP A 704 11.96 30.80 7.33
N VAL A 705 11.91 31.10 8.63
CA VAL A 705 10.75 30.88 9.49
C VAL A 705 10.03 32.20 9.66
N ALA A 706 8.72 32.21 9.43
CA ALA A 706 7.91 33.39 9.64
C ALA A 706 7.88 33.77 11.13
N VAL A 707 8.25 35.02 11.45
CA VAL A 707 8.18 35.60 12.80
C VAL A 707 7.20 36.79 12.77
N PRO A 708 6.21 36.89 13.68
CA PRO A 708 5.90 35.95 14.78
C PRO A 708 5.48 34.57 14.27
N TYR A 709 5.61 33.55 15.10
CA TYR A 709 5.20 32.20 14.71
C TYR A 709 3.69 32.17 14.48
N ASN A 710 3.27 31.91 13.23
CA ASN A 710 1.86 31.94 12.81
C ASN A 710 1.09 30.66 13.25
N ALA A 711 1.27 30.22 14.50
CA ALA A 711 0.53 29.09 15.04
C ALA A 711 -0.84 29.55 15.58
N PRO A 712 -1.94 28.82 15.31
CA PRO A 712 -3.29 29.22 15.71
C PRO A 712 -3.56 29.17 17.24
N TYR A 713 -2.62 28.71 18.08
CA TYR A 713 -2.89 28.43 19.50
C TYR A 713 -1.87 28.99 20.51
N ASP A 714 -0.64 29.34 20.12
CA ASP A 714 0.30 30.15 20.92
C ASP A 714 1.24 30.90 19.98
N ALA A 715 1.19 32.23 20.01
CA ALA A 715 2.00 33.06 19.12
C ALA A 715 3.51 32.93 19.38
N ASN A 716 3.92 32.31 20.49
CA ASN A 716 5.33 32.26 20.92
C ASN A 716 6.02 30.91 20.67
N VAL A 717 5.33 29.89 20.16
CA VAL A 717 5.89 28.55 19.93
C VAL A 717 5.93 28.23 18.43
N LEU A 718 7.12 27.90 17.93
CA LEU A 718 7.30 27.29 16.62
C LEU A 718 7.24 25.77 16.79
N ASP A 719 6.39 25.16 15.98
CA ASP A 719 6.38 23.73 15.75
C ASP A 719 6.53 23.48 14.25
N LEU A 720 7.73 23.14 13.81
CA LEU A 720 8.04 22.96 12.40
C LEU A 720 8.27 21.49 12.10
N TRP A 721 7.28 20.86 11.46
CA TRP A 721 7.40 19.50 10.91
C TRP A 721 7.86 19.54 9.46
N ILE A 722 8.95 18.84 9.15
CA ILE A 722 9.59 18.84 7.84
C ILE A 722 9.65 17.41 7.33
N ASN A 723 8.89 17.14 6.26
CA ASN A 723 9.00 15.90 5.50
C ASN A 723 10.03 16.10 4.39
N LEU A 724 11.03 15.22 4.32
CA LEU A 724 12.05 15.30 3.28
C LEU A 724 11.47 14.78 1.94
N PRO A 725 11.81 15.42 0.79
CA PRO A 725 11.34 14.96 -0.53
C PRO A 725 11.78 13.53 -0.87
N ALA A 726 12.93 13.13 -0.31
CA ALA A 726 13.44 11.78 -0.30
C ALA A 726 14.15 11.56 1.04
N PRO A 727 14.07 10.36 1.64
CA PRO A 727 14.83 10.07 2.84
C PRO A 727 16.34 10.22 2.60
N VAL A 728 17.06 10.66 3.62
CA VAL A 728 18.51 10.91 3.54
C VAL A 728 19.26 10.00 4.50
N THR A 729 20.13 9.17 3.93
CA THR A 729 21.05 8.30 4.67
C THR A 729 22.29 9.07 5.10
N ALA A 730 22.47 9.25 6.40
CA ALA A 730 23.62 9.91 6.98
C ALA A 730 23.84 9.48 8.44
N ARG A 731 25.02 9.78 8.97
CA ARG A 731 25.38 9.54 10.38
C ARG A 731 25.73 10.82 11.13
N GLU A 732 26.24 11.82 10.43
CA GLU A 732 26.63 13.12 11.01
C GLU A 732 25.72 14.22 10.49
N PHE A 733 25.12 14.96 11.42
CA PHE A 733 24.13 16.00 11.14
C PHE A 733 24.55 17.34 11.75
N ARG A 734 24.02 18.42 11.18
CA ARG A 734 24.20 19.78 11.68
C ARG A 734 22.90 20.55 11.49
N ALA A 735 22.47 21.25 12.53
CA ALA A 735 21.40 22.24 12.44
C ALA A 735 22.01 23.62 12.64
N GLU A 736 21.76 24.52 11.71
CA GLU A 736 22.17 25.92 11.73
C GLU A 736 20.93 26.81 11.89
N PHE A 737 21.02 27.80 12.77
CA PHE A 737 19.93 28.68 13.13
C PHE A 737 20.39 30.14 13.02
N THR A 738 19.50 31.05 12.59
CA THR A 738 19.74 32.50 12.76
C THR A 738 18.62 33.13 13.58
N GLY A 739 18.99 34.07 14.46
CA GLY A 739 18.04 34.82 15.27
C GLY A 739 17.35 35.94 14.49
N ASN A 740 16.11 36.24 14.89
CA ASN A 740 15.35 37.39 14.41
C ASN A 740 15.94 38.72 14.90
N ASP A 741 16.63 38.69 16.04
CA ASP A 741 17.22 39.84 16.70
C ASP A 741 18.64 39.54 17.22
N SER A 742 19.17 40.42 18.06
CA SER A 742 20.49 40.25 18.68
C SER A 742 20.50 39.30 19.88
N TYR A 743 19.36 38.76 20.31
CA TYR A 743 19.21 38.07 21.59
C TYR A 743 19.29 36.53 21.50
N GLY A 744 19.86 36.01 20.40
CA GLY A 744 20.02 34.58 20.18
C GLY A 744 18.79 33.89 19.57
N VAL A 745 18.76 32.55 19.66
CA VAL A 745 17.58 31.72 19.37
C VAL A 745 17.26 30.85 20.58
N ARG A 746 15.97 30.50 20.78
CA ARG A 746 15.59 29.46 21.75
C ARG A 746 15.12 28.22 21.02
N ILE A 747 15.88 27.14 21.15
CA ILE A 747 15.49 25.82 20.61
C ILE A 747 15.04 24.96 21.78
N ASN A 748 13.82 24.46 21.71
CA ASN A 748 13.26 23.59 22.73
C ASN A 748 13.57 22.12 22.41
N GLU A 749 13.43 21.72 21.15
CA GLU A 749 13.56 20.33 20.74
C GLU A 749 13.91 20.21 19.25
N LEU A 750 14.71 19.20 18.91
CA LEU A 750 15.04 18.80 17.55
C LEU A 750 14.94 17.27 17.48
N ASN A 751 13.96 16.75 16.74
CA ASN A 751 13.67 15.32 16.60
C ASN A 751 13.68 14.86 15.15
N ALA A 752 14.04 13.61 14.87
CA ALA A 752 13.86 12.99 13.56
C ALA A 752 13.16 11.65 13.62
N ILE A 753 12.47 11.38 12.52
CA ILE A 753 11.86 10.10 12.22
C ILE A 753 12.49 9.56 10.94
N GLY A 754 12.86 8.29 10.98
CA GLY A 754 13.46 7.62 9.86
C GLY A 754 13.86 6.19 10.20
N TYR A 755 14.68 5.58 9.36
CA TYR A 755 15.08 4.19 9.52
C TYR A 755 16.48 4.08 10.12
N ILE A 756 16.64 3.26 11.16
CA ILE A 756 17.98 2.72 11.46
C ILE A 756 18.22 1.63 10.42
N GLN A 757 19.27 1.73 9.61
CA GLN A 757 19.62 0.61 8.72
C GLN A 757 19.96 -0.59 9.60
N ALA A 758 19.21 -1.68 9.44
CA ALA A 758 19.47 -2.93 10.16
C ALA A 758 20.88 -3.41 9.82
N ASN A 759 21.58 -3.99 10.83
CA ASN A 759 22.92 -4.54 10.69
C ASN A 759 23.06 -5.24 9.35
N VAL A 760 23.96 -4.69 8.56
CA VAL A 760 24.25 -5.15 7.23
C VAL A 760 24.81 -6.57 7.37
N GLY A 761 24.43 -7.51 6.51
CA GLY A 761 25.13 -8.80 6.50
C GLY A 761 26.63 -8.52 6.35
N GLY A 762 27.48 -9.00 7.25
CA GLY A 762 28.89 -8.62 7.26
C GLY A 762 29.30 -7.71 8.40
N ASP A 763 28.40 -6.90 8.97
CA ASP A 763 28.63 -6.15 10.21
C ASP A 763 28.66 -7.14 11.38
N MET A 764 29.86 -7.37 11.90
CA MET A 764 30.21 -8.37 12.89
C MET A 764 30.63 -7.78 14.22
N ASP A 765 30.87 -6.47 14.30
CA ASP A 765 31.04 -5.78 15.58
C ASP A 765 29.81 -4.95 16.00
N SER A 766 28.77 -4.95 15.18
CA SER A 766 27.46 -4.30 15.39
C SER A 766 27.53 -2.78 15.38
N ASP A 767 28.46 -2.18 14.62
CA ASP A 767 28.53 -0.74 14.43
C ASP A 767 27.70 -0.21 13.24
N ALA A 768 27.04 -1.14 12.52
CA ALA A 768 26.19 -0.95 11.36
C ALA A 768 26.90 -0.49 10.08
N ASP A 769 28.23 -0.51 10.05
CA ASP A 769 29.04 -0.35 8.84
C ASP A 769 29.71 -1.72 8.54
N VAL A 770 30.03 -2.05 7.27
CA VAL A 770 30.87 -3.23 6.95
C VAL A 770 32.28 -2.77 6.60
N ASP A 771 33.22 -2.89 7.54
CA ASP A 771 34.56 -2.32 7.43
C ASP A 771 35.71 -3.28 7.80
N PHE A 772 36.88 -2.71 8.14
CA PHE A 772 38.07 -3.50 8.44
C PHE A 772 38.00 -4.21 9.78
N GLU A 773 37.22 -3.70 10.72
CA GLU A 773 36.99 -4.26 12.05
C GLU A 773 36.10 -5.49 11.92
N ASP A 774 35.10 -5.44 11.06
CA ASP A 774 34.32 -6.61 10.68
C ASP A 774 35.16 -7.63 9.95
N PHE A 775 36.00 -7.19 9.00
CA PHE A 775 36.89 -8.09 8.30
C PHE A 775 37.87 -8.78 9.27
N ALA A 776 38.29 -8.11 10.34
CA ALA A 776 39.12 -8.72 11.38
C ALA A 776 38.35 -9.81 12.14
N THR A 777 37.06 -9.59 12.42
CA THR A 777 36.17 -10.60 13.01
C THR A 777 35.92 -11.76 12.05
N PHE A 778 35.69 -11.48 10.76
CA PHE A 778 35.59 -12.46 9.68
C PHE A 778 36.82 -13.36 9.63
N ALA A 779 38.01 -12.74 9.54
CA ALA A 779 39.29 -13.42 9.46
C ALA A 779 39.60 -14.20 10.74
N GLY A 780 39.16 -13.70 11.90
CA GLY A 780 39.24 -14.41 13.18
C GLY A 780 38.43 -15.71 13.16
N ASN A 781 37.18 -15.63 12.71
CA ASN A 781 36.29 -16.79 12.58
C ASN A 781 36.80 -17.76 11.51
N TRP A 782 37.28 -17.27 10.37
CA TRP A 782 37.93 -18.08 9.34
C TRP A 782 39.15 -18.83 9.88
N ARG A 783 39.99 -18.16 10.65
CA ARG A 783 41.19 -18.78 11.22
C ARG A 783 40.86 -19.87 12.26
N ILE A 784 39.79 -19.70 13.03
CA ILE A 784 39.37 -20.63 14.08
C ILE A 784 38.57 -21.80 13.50
N ASP A 785 37.94 -21.61 12.34
CA ASP A 785 37.17 -22.63 11.66
C ASP A 785 38.06 -23.80 11.21
N ASN A 786 38.10 -24.82 12.06
CA ASN A 786 38.76 -26.10 11.80
C ASN A 786 37.74 -27.17 11.36
N SER A 787 36.56 -26.79 10.87
CA SER A 787 35.48 -27.70 10.43
C SER A 787 35.82 -28.44 9.12
N THR A 788 36.94 -29.15 9.13
CA THR A 788 37.32 -30.11 8.09
C THR A 788 36.36 -31.29 7.98
N THR A 789 35.51 -31.52 8.98
CA THR A 789 34.47 -32.56 8.94
C THR A 789 33.37 -32.11 7.98
N PRO A 790 33.22 -32.73 6.79
CA PRO A 790 32.07 -32.46 5.95
C PRO A 790 30.81 -32.72 6.76
N LEU A 791 29.79 -31.86 6.62
CA LEU A 791 28.50 -32.14 7.23
C LEU A 791 28.08 -33.54 6.83
N SER A 792 27.69 -34.36 7.80
CA SER A 792 27.22 -35.71 7.50
C SER A 792 25.97 -35.58 6.65
N THR A 793 26.09 -35.85 5.35
CA THR A 793 24.95 -36.03 4.48
C THR A 793 24.42 -37.44 4.71
N GLN A 794 23.22 -37.54 5.24
CA GLN A 794 22.49 -38.79 5.28
C GLN A 794 21.63 -38.90 4.04
N THR A 795 22.03 -39.78 3.12
CA THR A 795 21.17 -40.17 2.01
C THR A 795 20.01 -41.00 2.55
N LEU A 796 18.79 -40.53 2.28
CA LEU A 796 17.55 -41.22 2.61
C LEU A 796 17.15 -42.18 1.49
N GLU A 797 17.28 -41.75 0.24
CA GLU A 797 16.86 -42.52 -0.93
C GLU A 797 17.69 -42.21 -2.18
N THR A 798 18.05 -43.24 -2.94
CA THR A 798 18.68 -43.14 -4.28
C THR A 798 17.97 -43.99 -5.33
N PHE A 799 16.87 -44.65 -4.99
CA PHE A 799 16.04 -45.51 -5.84
C PHE A 799 16.69 -46.78 -6.42
N GLU A 800 18.00 -46.94 -6.27
CA GLU A 800 18.77 -48.06 -6.83
C GLU A 800 18.36 -49.43 -6.29
N SER A 801 17.91 -49.47 -5.03
CA SER A 801 17.61 -50.72 -4.31
C SER A 801 16.29 -51.38 -4.74
N TYR A 802 15.42 -50.68 -5.47
CA TYR A 802 14.10 -51.20 -5.83
C TYR A 802 14.09 -51.94 -7.17
N SER A 803 13.31 -53.02 -7.23
CA SER A 803 12.95 -53.68 -8.49
C SER A 803 11.68 -53.08 -9.12
N ALA A 804 10.80 -52.49 -8.31
CA ALA A 804 9.56 -51.82 -8.74
C ALA A 804 9.06 -50.81 -7.67
N ILE A 805 8.31 -49.81 -8.13
CA ILE A 805 7.55 -48.82 -7.34
C ILE A 805 6.17 -48.66 -8.03
N PRO A 806 5.05 -48.45 -7.29
CA PRO A 806 4.93 -48.25 -5.84
C PRO A 806 5.23 -49.48 -5.00
N ASN A 807 5.63 -49.28 -3.75
CA ASN A 807 5.89 -50.32 -2.74
C ASN A 807 5.57 -49.79 -1.32
N ALA A 808 6.00 -50.50 -0.27
CA ALA A 808 5.72 -50.09 1.11
C ALA A 808 6.43 -48.79 1.52
N THR A 809 7.56 -48.46 0.89
CA THR A 809 8.35 -47.25 1.15
C THR A 809 7.81 -46.07 0.34
N TRP A 810 7.45 -46.28 -0.92
CA TRP A 810 7.00 -45.25 -1.85
C TRP A 810 5.60 -45.53 -2.36
N SER A 811 4.63 -44.67 -2.00
CA SER A 811 3.23 -44.82 -2.38
C SER A 811 2.64 -43.54 -2.95
N ASN A 812 1.59 -43.68 -3.77
CA ASN A 812 0.80 -42.56 -4.24
C ASN A 812 0.05 -41.90 -3.08
N TRP A 813 -0.10 -40.58 -3.15
CA TRP A 813 -0.98 -39.80 -2.31
C TRP A 813 -1.88 -38.93 -3.17
N LEU A 814 -3.17 -38.97 -2.87
CA LEU A 814 -4.17 -38.10 -3.44
C LEU A 814 -4.80 -37.33 -2.30
N GLY A 815 -4.99 -36.02 -2.47
CA GLY A 815 -5.75 -35.21 -1.53
C GLY A 815 -7.15 -35.77 -1.34
N GLN A 816 -7.79 -35.51 -0.18
CA GLN A 816 -9.10 -36.09 0.15
C GLN A 816 -10.20 -35.81 -0.87
N THR A 817 -10.08 -34.72 -1.63
CA THR A 817 -11.04 -34.33 -2.68
C THR A 817 -10.47 -34.49 -4.09
N SER A 818 -9.28 -35.06 -4.24
CA SER A 818 -8.65 -35.19 -5.55
C SER A 818 -9.35 -36.27 -6.35
N THR A 819 -9.72 -35.92 -7.58
CA THR A 819 -10.18 -36.87 -8.61
C THR A 819 -9.06 -37.20 -9.60
N GLY A 820 -7.84 -36.72 -9.31
CA GLY A 820 -6.72 -36.74 -10.22
C GLY A 820 -6.05 -38.11 -10.38
N TYR A 821 -5.29 -38.24 -11.46
CA TYR A 821 -4.42 -39.38 -11.71
C TYR A 821 -3.09 -39.21 -10.95
N ASN A 822 -2.54 -40.33 -10.46
CA ASN A 822 -1.22 -40.37 -9.85
C ASN A 822 -0.59 -41.75 -10.06
N ASN A 823 0.58 -41.80 -10.69
CA ASN A 823 1.29 -43.03 -10.99
C ASN A 823 2.78 -42.91 -10.73
N LEU A 824 3.36 -43.95 -10.15
CA LEU A 824 4.78 -44.05 -9.84
C LEU A 824 5.42 -45.18 -10.63
N ALA A 825 6.62 -44.95 -11.14
CA ALA A 825 7.44 -45.96 -11.79
C ALA A 825 8.92 -45.70 -11.53
N LEU A 826 9.75 -46.73 -11.68
CA LEU A 826 11.19 -46.54 -11.79
C LEU A 826 11.55 -46.11 -13.22
N GLU A 827 12.32 -45.06 -13.34
CA GLU A 827 12.86 -44.56 -14.60
C GLU A 827 14.34 -44.93 -14.70
N THR A 828 14.79 -45.29 -15.91
CA THR A 828 16.20 -45.68 -16.17
C THR A 828 16.85 -44.82 -17.25
N SER A 829 16.08 -43.96 -17.92
CA SER A 829 16.56 -43.09 -18.99
C SER A 829 16.72 -41.63 -18.57
N VAL A 830 15.92 -41.16 -17.61
CA VAL A 830 16.01 -39.82 -17.02
C VAL A 830 16.39 -39.98 -15.56
N ILE A 831 17.70 -40.00 -15.30
CA ILE A 831 18.32 -40.26 -13.99
C ILE A 831 19.26 -39.11 -13.63
N HIS A 832 19.37 -38.77 -12.34
CA HIS A 832 20.35 -37.78 -11.90
C HIS A 832 21.68 -38.46 -11.58
N SER A 833 21.61 -39.49 -10.73
CA SER A 833 22.76 -40.34 -10.40
C SER A 833 22.38 -41.83 -10.51
N GLY A 834 23.35 -42.72 -10.32
CA GLY A 834 23.10 -44.16 -10.33
C GLY A 834 22.57 -44.73 -11.65
N THR A 835 21.56 -45.58 -11.58
CA THR A 835 20.90 -46.25 -12.71
C THR A 835 19.38 -46.08 -12.72
N LYS A 836 18.78 -45.53 -11.64
CA LYS A 836 17.33 -45.38 -11.50
C LYS A 836 16.96 -44.07 -10.83
N ALA A 837 15.85 -43.49 -11.26
CA ALA A 837 15.16 -42.41 -10.56
C ALA A 837 13.69 -42.77 -10.36
N LEU A 838 12.98 -42.05 -9.50
CA LEU A 838 11.53 -42.15 -9.38
C LEU A 838 10.86 -41.26 -10.42
N LYS A 839 10.00 -41.84 -11.25
CA LYS A 839 9.07 -41.10 -12.11
C LYS A 839 7.72 -40.99 -11.44
N TRP A 840 7.26 -39.76 -11.27
CA TRP A 840 5.95 -39.41 -10.76
C TRP A 840 5.15 -38.71 -11.87
N THR A 841 4.08 -39.35 -12.34
CA THR A 841 3.13 -38.77 -13.30
C THR A 841 1.83 -38.48 -12.59
N TYR A 842 1.26 -37.30 -12.80
CA TYR A 842 -0.01 -36.89 -12.21
C TYR A 842 -0.91 -36.23 -13.26
N ASP A 843 -2.20 -36.11 -12.95
CA ASP A 843 -3.19 -35.32 -13.70
C ASP A 843 -4.19 -34.71 -12.73
N LEU A 844 -4.06 -33.41 -12.45
CA LEU A 844 -5.03 -32.69 -11.61
C LEU A 844 -6.22 -32.25 -12.45
N ASN A 845 -7.42 -32.31 -11.88
CA ASN A 845 -8.65 -31.91 -12.53
C ASN A 845 -8.65 -30.38 -12.76
N PRO A 846 -8.67 -29.92 -14.03
CA PRO A 846 -8.68 -28.49 -14.34
C PRO A 846 -9.96 -27.76 -13.89
N ASP A 847 -11.05 -28.49 -13.66
CA ASP A 847 -12.37 -27.94 -13.34
C ASP A 847 -12.57 -27.70 -11.83
N ILE A 848 -11.67 -28.21 -10.97
CA ILE A 848 -11.73 -27.99 -9.52
C ILE A 848 -11.00 -26.69 -9.19
N VAL A 849 -11.75 -25.58 -9.19
CA VAL A 849 -11.22 -24.21 -8.97
C VAL A 849 -11.02 -23.90 -7.49
N ILE A 850 -11.68 -24.62 -6.57
CA ILE A 850 -11.67 -24.32 -5.13
C ILE A 850 -11.07 -25.48 -4.31
N GLY A 851 -9.83 -25.30 -3.86
CA GLY A 851 -9.43 -25.67 -2.49
C GLY A 851 -8.51 -26.88 -2.27
N ASP A 852 -8.65 -28.00 -2.99
CA ASP A 852 -8.04 -29.25 -2.47
C ASP A 852 -7.62 -30.30 -3.52
N ASP A 853 -7.58 -29.99 -4.82
CA ASP A 853 -7.05 -30.97 -5.77
C ASP A 853 -5.51 -31.07 -5.68
N LYS A 854 -5.06 -32.19 -5.10
CA LYS A 854 -3.67 -32.46 -4.73
C LYS A 854 -3.26 -33.85 -5.21
N SER A 855 -2.09 -33.93 -5.82
CA SER A 855 -1.44 -35.20 -6.15
C SER A 855 -0.04 -35.16 -5.56
N GLY A 856 0.43 -36.27 -5.00
CA GLY A 856 1.74 -36.32 -4.38
C GLY A 856 2.26 -37.74 -4.18
N ILE A 857 3.48 -37.83 -3.67
CA ILE A 857 4.17 -39.09 -3.42
C ILE A 857 4.59 -39.10 -1.96
N VAL A 858 4.43 -40.25 -1.32
CA VAL A 858 4.79 -40.43 0.10
C VAL A 858 6.02 -41.30 0.17
N TYR A 859 7.04 -40.79 0.83
CA TYR A 859 8.18 -41.56 1.31
C TYR A 859 7.96 -41.94 2.78
N THR A 860 7.76 -43.22 3.06
CA THR A 860 7.66 -43.77 4.42
C THR A 860 9.01 -44.32 4.84
N MET A 861 9.63 -43.67 5.83
CA MET A 861 10.97 -44.05 6.31
C MET A 861 10.91 -45.38 7.07
N ALA A 862 11.99 -46.17 6.97
CA ALA A 862 12.13 -47.41 7.74
C ALA A 862 12.15 -47.19 9.26
N ALA A 863 12.66 -46.03 9.70
CA ALA A 863 12.59 -45.56 11.07
C ALA A 863 12.39 -44.04 11.09
N PRO A 864 11.65 -43.48 12.06
CA PRO A 864 11.47 -42.04 12.14
C PRO A 864 12.80 -41.30 12.35
N VAL A 865 12.97 -40.17 11.68
CA VAL A 865 14.15 -39.30 11.77
C VAL A 865 13.83 -38.08 12.62
N ASN A 866 14.80 -37.66 13.45
CA ASN A 866 14.73 -36.38 14.15
C ASN A 866 15.36 -35.30 13.27
N LEU A 867 14.53 -34.60 12.50
CA LEU A 867 14.96 -33.56 11.56
C LEU A 867 15.63 -32.35 12.25
N LYS A 868 15.48 -32.17 13.56
CA LYS A 868 16.24 -31.18 14.35
C LYS A 868 17.76 -31.30 14.22
N ASN A 869 18.23 -32.51 13.95
CA ASN A 869 19.66 -32.81 13.84
C ASN A 869 20.23 -32.41 12.47
N TYR A 870 19.41 -31.84 11.59
CA TYR A 870 19.74 -31.51 10.22
C TYR A 870 19.42 -30.03 9.95
N SER A 871 20.20 -29.40 9.10
CA SER A 871 19.97 -28.02 8.66
C SER A 871 19.22 -27.96 7.34
N LYS A 872 19.41 -28.94 6.45
CA LYS A 872 18.87 -28.91 5.08
C LYS A 872 18.24 -30.24 4.72
N PHE A 873 17.08 -30.20 4.06
CA PHE A 873 16.53 -31.29 3.27
C PHE A 873 16.85 -31.05 1.80
N LYS A 874 17.35 -32.07 1.11
CA LYS A 874 17.77 -31.98 -0.29
C LYS A 874 17.06 -33.05 -1.12
N VAL A 875 16.63 -32.67 -2.32
CA VAL A 875 16.07 -33.61 -3.29
C VAL A 875 16.38 -33.12 -4.70
N TRP A 876 16.85 -34.01 -5.57
CA TRP A 876 16.98 -33.69 -6.98
C TRP A 876 15.63 -33.90 -7.65
N ILE A 877 15.18 -32.89 -8.38
CA ILE A 877 13.93 -32.93 -9.14
C ILE A 877 14.17 -32.56 -10.59
N ASN A 878 13.50 -33.26 -11.51
CA ASN A 878 13.45 -32.92 -12.92
C ASN A 878 12.01 -32.80 -13.39
N ARG A 879 11.60 -31.56 -13.67
CA ARG A 879 10.25 -31.23 -14.14
C ARG A 879 10.25 -31.27 -15.66
N GLN A 880 9.38 -32.08 -16.24
CA GLN A 880 9.28 -32.13 -17.71
C GLN A 880 8.71 -30.83 -18.27
N ALA A 881 9.17 -30.48 -19.47
CA ALA A 881 8.59 -29.40 -20.24
C ALA A 881 7.12 -29.73 -20.55
N GLY A 882 6.21 -28.79 -20.27
CA GLY A 882 4.79 -28.95 -20.59
C GLY A 882 3.93 -29.54 -19.48
N ASN A 883 4.46 -29.69 -18.26
CA ASN A 883 3.63 -29.86 -17.06
C ASN A 883 2.57 -28.74 -16.98
N SER A 884 1.40 -29.04 -16.42
CA SER A 884 0.35 -28.07 -16.15
C SER A 884 0.82 -26.93 -15.23
N LEU A 885 0.03 -25.86 -15.13
CA LEU A 885 0.30 -24.69 -14.29
C LEU A 885 -0.28 -24.91 -12.90
N GLU A 886 0.32 -25.74 -12.06
CA GLU A 886 -0.11 -25.82 -10.66
C GLU A 886 0.38 -24.61 -9.86
N ASN A 887 -0.34 -24.31 -8.79
CA ASN A 887 -0.05 -23.15 -7.96
C ASN A 887 1.28 -23.31 -7.19
N PHE A 888 1.60 -24.53 -6.75
CA PHE A 888 2.87 -24.82 -6.09
C PHE A 888 3.27 -26.30 -6.13
N LEU A 889 4.57 -26.53 -5.99
CA LEU A 889 5.19 -27.80 -5.59
C LEU A 889 5.63 -27.65 -4.13
N ALA A 890 5.32 -28.63 -3.27
CA ALA A 890 5.59 -28.53 -1.84
C ALA A 890 6.09 -29.86 -1.25
N VAL A 891 6.74 -29.76 -0.10
CA VAL A 891 7.17 -30.87 0.74
C VAL A 891 6.57 -30.74 2.13
N ARG A 892 6.01 -31.83 2.67
CA ARG A 892 5.47 -31.91 4.03
C ARG A 892 6.19 -32.96 4.85
N PHE A 893 6.39 -32.64 6.11
CA PHE A 893 6.99 -33.52 7.10
C PHE A 893 5.91 -33.97 8.09
N TYR A 894 5.70 -35.28 8.22
CA TYR A 894 4.66 -35.86 9.08
C TYR A 894 5.28 -36.64 10.25
N TRP A 895 4.63 -36.57 11.42
CA TRP A 895 4.91 -37.52 12.51
C TRP A 895 4.71 -38.97 12.03
N ALA A 896 5.51 -39.87 12.58
CA ALA A 896 5.34 -41.31 12.36
C ALA A 896 3.90 -41.79 12.60
N GLY A 897 3.36 -42.56 11.64
CA GLY A 897 2.04 -43.20 11.68
C GLY A 897 1.19 -42.90 10.45
N ALA A 898 -0.14 -42.82 10.61
CA ALA A 898 -1.05 -42.61 9.49
C ALA A 898 -1.01 -41.17 8.95
N LEU A 899 -1.06 -41.01 7.62
CA LEU A 899 -1.14 -39.71 6.95
C LEU A 899 -2.46 -39.01 7.32
N HIS A 900 -2.36 -37.98 8.15
CA HIS A 900 -3.49 -37.15 8.56
C HIS A 900 -3.02 -35.70 8.69
N ASP A 901 -3.85 -34.75 8.29
CA ASP A 901 -3.49 -33.32 8.28
C ASP A 901 -3.10 -32.78 9.67
N SER A 902 -3.65 -33.35 10.74
CA SER A 902 -3.28 -33.02 12.13
C SER A 902 -1.89 -33.52 12.55
N ARG A 903 -1.21 -34.30 11.71
CA ARG A 903 0.14 -34.84 11.95
C ARG A 903 1.21 -34.17 11.08
N ILE A 904 0.83 -33.16 10.30
CA ILE A 904 1.79 -32.29 9.60
C ILE A 904 2.52 -31.49 10.67
N GLN A 905 3.84 -31.65 10.73
CA GLN A 905 4.69 -30.81 11.58
C GLN A 905 4.99 -29.50 10.88
N ALA A 906 5.49 -29.61 9.65
CA ALA A 906 5.95 -28.50 8.85
C ALA A 906 5.78 -28.75 7.36
N GLU A 907 5.82 -27.68 6.60
CA GLU A 907 5.67 -27.64 5.15
C GLU A 907 6.61 -26.60 4.54
N ALA A 908 7.26 -26.91 3.41
CA ALA A 908 7.93 -25.92 2.57
C ALA A 908 7.28 -25.90 1.18
N VAL A 909 7.13 -24.70 0.61
CA VAL A 909 6.35 -24.46 -0.61
C VAL A 909 7.20 -23.70 -1.64
N VAL A 910 7.20 -24.17 -2.88
CA VAL A 910 7.74 -23.44 -4.04
C VAL A 910 6.59 -22.86 -4.85
N LEU A 911 6.46 -21.53 -4.85
CA LEU A 911 5.36 -20.80 -5.49
C LEU A 911 5.48 -20.76 -7.03
N SER A 912 4.35 -20.45 -7.67
CA SER A 912 4.00 -20.63 -9.09
C SER A 912 5.01 -20.17 -10.15
N ALA A 913 5.87 -19.17 -9.91
CA ALA A 913 6.94 -18.82 -10.85
C ALA A 913 7.93 -19.99 -11.07
N ASN A 914 8.01 -20.90 -10.09
CA ASN A 914 8.89 -22.07 -10.04
C ASN A 914 8.12 -23.35 -9.64
N GLY A 915 6.80 -23.41 -9.88
CA GLY A 915 5.96 -24.56 -9.50
C GLY A 915 6.28 -25.84 -10.28
N SER A 916 5.27 -26.63 -10.61
CA SER A 916 5.42 -27.78 -11.52
C SER A 916 5.89 -27.38 -12.93
N THR A 917 5.82 -26.09 -13.30
CA THR A 917 6.13 -25.58 -14.64
C THR A 917 7.57 -25.13 -14.88
N GLN A 918 8.13 -25.75 -15.92
CA GLN A 918 9.17 -25.36 -16.88
C GLN A 918 10.48 -24.63 -16.48
N THR A 919 10.66 -24.05 -15.31
CA THR A 919 11.94 -23.36 -15.00
C THR A 919 12.46 -23.62 -13.59
N PRO A 920 13.71 -24.14 -13.47
CA PRO A 920 14.51 -24.81 -14.52
C PRO A 920 13.89 -26.13 -15.01
N THR A 921 13.98 -26.39 -16.32
CA THR A 921 13.82 -27.74 -16.91
C THR A 921 15.12 -28.52 -16.75
N GLY A 922 15.03 -29.84 -16.68
CA GLY A 922 16.18 -30.70 -16.36
C GLY A 922 16.34 -30.88 -14.85
N TRP A 923 17.44 -31.52 -14.44
CA TRP A 923 17.73 -31.77 -13.04
C TRP A 923 18.12 -30.50 -12.30
N SER A 924 17.45 -30.24 -11.19
CA SER A 924 17.77 -29.19 -10.24
C SER A 924 17.72 -29.73 -8.82
N GLU A 925 18.71 -29.41 -8.01
CA GLU A 925 18.67 -29.69 -6.57
C GLU A 925 17.71 -28.71 -5.91
N TRP A 926 16.67 -29.23 -5.27
CA TRP A 926 15.84 -28.47 -4.36
C TRP A 926 16.37 -28.62 -2.94
N ILE A 927 16.78 -27.50 -2.36
CA ILE A 927 17.28 -27.41 -0.99
C ILE A 927 16.21 -26.68 -0.16
N VAL A 928 15.77 -27.30 0.94
CA VAL A 928 14.88 -26.70 1.93
C VAL A 928 15.66 -26.51 3.22
N ASP A 929 15.83 -25.26 3.65
CA ASP A 929 16.39 -24.93 4.96
C ASP A 929 15.37 -25.27 6.05
N LEU A 930 15.69 -26.28 6.86
CA LEU A 930 14.81 -26.78 7.91
C LEU A 930 14.68 -25.80 9.09
N ASN A 931 15.47 -24.73 9.14
CA ASN A 931 15.36 -23.68 10.15
C ASN A 931 14.55 -22.47 9.63
N ASN A 932 14.60 -22.20 8.33
CA ASN A 932 14.11 -20.93 7.77
C ASN A 932 12.95 -21.07 6.77
N ASP A 933 12.86 -22.17 6.02
CA ASP A 933 11.90 -22.29 4.90
C ASP A 933 10.56 -22.93 5.30
N LEU A 934 10.39 -23.28 6.58
CA LEU A 934 9.27 -24.10 7.05
C LEU A 934 8.08 -23.30 7.57
N ILE A 935 6.90 -23.69 7.12
CA ILE A 935 5.60 -23.27 7.61
C ILE A 935 5.08 -24.33 8.58
N PHE A 936 5.00 -24.01 9.88
CA PHE A 936 4.52 -24.93 10.92
C PHE A 936 2.98 -24.90 11.02
N LYS A 937 2.33 -26.07 10.96
CA LYS A 937 0.85 -26.17 10.97
C LYS A 937 0.23 -26.04 12.36
N ASN A 938 0.97 -26.38 13.43
CA ASN A 938 0.49 -26.21 14.80
C ASN A 938 0.94 -24.84 15.35
N ARG A 939 0.07 -23.84 15.28
CA ARG A 939 0.39 -22.43 15.58
C ARG A 939 0.86 -22.16 17.01
N THR A 940 0.79 -23.13 17.92
CA THR A 940 1.24 -23.00 19.31
C THR A 940 2.72 -23.30 19.52
N SER A 941 3.41 -23.86 18.53
CA SER A 941 4.83 -24.21 18.63
C SER A 941 5.54 -23.86 17.31
N MET A 942 6.05 -22.63 17.24
CA MET A 942 6.66 -22.02 16.04
C MET A 942 8.18 -22.17 16.02
N SER A 943 8.74 -23.25 16.56
CA SER A 943 10.19 -23.43 16.57
C SER A 943 10.57 -24.75 15.94
N GLY A 944 11.79 -24.83 15.39
CA GLY A 944 12.39 -26.08 14.92
C GLY A 944 12.36 -27.22 15.94
N ASN A 945 11.92 -26.97 17.18
CA ASN A 945 11.64 -27.97 18.20
C ASN A 945 10.51 -28.96 17.88
N ASP A 946 9.74 -28.81 16.80
CA ASP A 946 8.69 -29.79 16.45
C ASP A 946 9.08 -30.81 15.38
N LEU A 947 10.26 -30.65 14.79
CA LEU A 947 10.81 -31.51 13.76
C LEU A 947 11.39 -32.84 14.28
N TYR A 948 10.71 -33.49 15.22
CA TYR A 948 11.12 -34.77 15.80
C TYR A 948 10.19 -35.90 15.37
N ASN A 949 10.72 -37.13 15.33
CA ASN A 949 9.93 -38.33 15.02
C ASN A 949 9.19 -38.23 13.66
N VAL A 950 9.87 -37.67 12.66
CA VAL A 950 9.36 -37.57 11.28
C VAL A 950 9.44 -38.95 10.65
N GLY A 951 8.30 -39.57 10.40
CA GLY A 951 8.25 -40.92 9.80
C GLY A 951 7.91 -40.92 8.32
N GLN A 952 7.36 -39.82 7.80
CA GLN A 952 6.93 -39.71 6.41
C GLN A 952 7.22 -38.32 5.84
N ILE A 953 7.62 -38.31 4.57
CA ILE A 953 7.80 -37.09 3.76
C ILE A 953 6.83 -37.17 2.58
N VAL A 954 6.09 -36.09 2.32
CA VAL A 954 5.17 -36.02 1.18
C VAL A 954 5.60 -34.90 0.25
N LEU A 955 5.97 -35.24 -0.98
CA LEU A 955 6.18 -34.29 -2.08
C LEU A 955 4.88 -34.20 -2.88
N TYR A 956 4.34 -33.00 -3.10
CA TYR A 956 3.03 -32.88 -3.74
C TYR A 956 2.85 -31.59 -4.55
N VAL A 957 1.96 -31.64 -5.54
CA VAL A 957 1.47 -30.50 -6.32
C VAL A 957 0.03 -30.21 -5.94
N CYS A 958 -0.37 -28.94 -6.01
CA CYS A 958 -1.71 -28.49 -5.63
C CYS A 958 -2.23 -27.41 -6.58
N ASN A 959 -3.51 -27.50 -6.95
CA ASN A 959 -4.20 -26.41 -7.63
C ASN A 959 -4.85 -25.42 -6.63
N ARG A 960 -4.76 -24.10 -6.88
CA ARG A 960 -5.48 -23.08 -6.10
C ARG A 960 -5.89 -21.89 -6.99
N LEU A 961 -7.19 -21.59 -6.98
CA LEU A 961 -7.97 -20.38 -7.32
C LEU A 961 -7.66 -19.55 -8.59
N GLN A 962 -6.50 -19.65 -9.23
CA GLN A 962 -6.18 -18.87 -10.44
C GLN A 962 -5.56 -19.69 -11.57
N PHE A 963 -5.05 -20.89 -11.27
CA PHE A 963 -4.43 -21.73 -12.27
C PHE A 963 -5.28 -22.97 -12.59
N ARG A 964 -5.12 -23.48 -13.81
CA ARG A 964 -5.79 -24.72 -14.23
C ARG A 964 -4.84 -25.88 -13.99
N GLY A 965 -5.25 -26.79 -13.11
CA GLY A 965 -4.61 -28.10 -12.97
C GLY A 965 -4.56 -28.85 -14.30
N GLY A 966 -3.78 -29.91 -14.36
CA GLY A 966 -3.69 -30.77 -15.52
C GLY A 966 -2.60 -31.82 -15.36
N PRO A 967 -2.14 -32.41 -16.48
CA PRO A 967 -1.15 -33.47 -16.44
C PRO A 967 0.26 -32.92 -16.26
N GLY A 968 1.10 -33.70 -15.58
CA GLY A 968 2.53 -33.44 -15.51
C GLY A 968 3.34 -34.66 -15.13
N THR A 969 4.65 -34.55 -15.32
CA THR A 969 5.64 -35.56 -14.95
C THR A 969 6.81 -34.89 -14.24
N ILE A 970 7.16 -35.42 -13.07
CA ILE A 970 8.29 -35.02 -12.24
C ILE A 970 9.13 -36.26 -11.98
N TYR A 971 10.44 -36.16 -12.18
CA TYR A 971 11.40 -37.16 -11.71
C TYR A 971 12.01 -36.70 -10.40
N VAL A 972 12.25 -37.65 -9.50
CA VAL A 972 12.83 -37.43 -8.18
C VAL A 972 14.01 -38.37 -8.01
N ASP A 973 15.12 -37.85 -7.50
CA ASP A 973 16.35 -38.61 -7.25
C ASP A 973 17.09 -38.07 -6.01
N ASP A 974 18.01 -38.86 -5.46
CA ASP A 974 18.96 -38.48 -4.41
C ASP A 974 18.37 -37.64 -3.25
N VAL A 975 17.39 -38.22 -2.54
CA VAL A 975 16.78 -37.58 -1.36
C VAL A 975 17.76 -37.69 -0.18
N ALA A 976 18.14 -36.55 0.41
CA ALA A 976 19.14 -36.50 1.47
C ALA A 976 18.84 -35.45 2.55
N LEU A 977 19.49 -35.62 3.70
CA LEU A 977 19.52 -34.64 4.78
C LEU A 977 20.96 -34.23 5.05
N THR A 978 21.19 -32.95 5.31
CA THR A 978 22.51 -32.43 5.71
C THR A 978 22.50 -32.14 7.20
N GLY A 979 23.45 -32.74 7.95
CA GLY A 979 23.57 -32.55 9.40
C GLY A 979 23.69 -31.07 9.80
N LYS A 980 23.16 -30.73 10.97
CA LYS A 980 23.26 -29.39 11.57
C LYS A 980 24.68 -29.16 12.12
N CYS A 981 25.19 -27.96 11.95
CA CYS A 981 26.42 -27.50 12.58
C CYS A 981 26.16 -26.32 13.51
N THR A 982 27.17 -26.00 14.33
CA THR A 982 27.32 -24.69 14.95
C THR A 982 28.09 -23.79 13.97
N SER A 983 27.36 -23.09 13.12
CA SER A 983 27.89 -22.13 12.16
C SER A 983 28.50 -20.92 12.91
N PRO A 984 29.77 -20.54 12.66
CA PRO A 984 30.32 -19.28 13.17
C PRO A 984 29.52 -18.09 12.63
N ALA A 985 29.49 -16.96 13.34
CA ALA A 985 28.75 -15.77 12.89
C ALA A 985 29.18 -15.24 11.50
N SER A 986 30.36 -15.64 11.02
CA SER A 986 30.90 -15.30 9.70
C SER A 986 30.57 -16.29 8.58
N ASP A 987 29.84 -17.37 8.84
CA ASP A 987 29.39 -18.31 7.81
C ASP A 987 28.07 -17.79 7.23
N PHE A 988 28.21 -16.83 6.31
CA PHE A 988 27.10 -16.10 5.70
C PHE A 988 26.27 -16.97 4.75
N ASN A 989 26.82 -18.07 4.25
CA ASN A 989 26.11 -18.97 3.34
C ASN A 989 25.48 -20.20 4.05
N GLY A 990 25.78 -20.38 5.34
CA GLY A 990 25.25 -21.44 6.18
C GLY A 990 25.71 -22.83 5.75
N ASP A 991 26.91 -22.96 5.17
CA ASP A 991 27.53 -24.25 4.84
C ASP A 991 28.40 -24.81 5.98
N CYS A 992 28.38 -24.12 7.12
CA CYS A 992 29.06 -24.46 8.34
C CYS A 992 30.56 -24.23 8.30
N ARG A 993 31.02 -23.47 7.30
CA ARG A 993 32.39 -23.06 7.14
C ARG A 993 32.45 -21.56 7.00
N VAL A 994 33.55 -20.99 7.42
CA VAL A 994 33.88 -19.61 7.04
C VAL A 994 34.92 -19.74 5.95
N ASP A 995 34.49 -19.64 4.70
CA ASP A 995 35.33 -19.87 3.54
C ASP A 995 35.28 -18.72 2.52
N PHE A 996 35.74 -18.99 1.29
CA PHE A 996 35.77 -17.97 0.24
C PHE A 996 34.38 -17.55 -0.26
N PHE A 997 33.35 -18.39 -0.10
CA PHE A 997 31.98 -18.02 -0.42
C PHE A 997 31.43 -17.05 0.63
N ASP A 998 31.76 -17.24 1.90
CA ASP A 998 31.43 -16.25 2.94
C ASP A 998 32.23 -14.98 2.78
N LEU A 999 33.50 -15.08 2.39
CA LEU A 999 34.30 -13.90 2.07
C LEU A 999 33.68 -13.15 0.88
N LYS A 1000 33.17 -13.88 -0.11
CA LYS A 1000 32.47 -13.28 -1.25
C LYS A 1000 31.23 -12.54 -0.78
N THR A 1001 30.40 -13.14 0.06
CA THR A 1001 29.21 -12.47 0.63
C THR A 1001 29.59 -11.27 1.48
N PHE A 1002 30.60 -11.41 2.34
CA PHE A 1002 31.19 -10.31 3.11
C PHE A 1002 31.64 -9.17 2.20
N ALA A 1003 32.42 -9.47 1.17
CA ALA A 1003 32.93 -8.50 0.23
C ALA A 1003 31.82 -7.88 -0.63
N GLU A 1004 30.78 -8.63 -0.98
CA GLU A 1004 29.60 -8.10 -1.67
C GLU A 1004 28.85 -7.10 -0.80
N ASN A 1005 28.76 -7.34 0.51
CA ASN A 1005 28.14 -6.42 1.45
C ASN A 1005 29.02 -5.19 1.69
N TRP A 1006 30.34 -5.39 1.86
CA TRP A 1006 31.32 -4.31 1.94
C TRP A 1006 31.31 -3.41 0.69
N LEU A 1007 31.29 -4.00 -0.51
CA LEU A 1007 31.28 -3.26 -1.78
C LEU A 1007 29.96 -2.54 -2.05
N GLN A 1008 28.86 -2.96 -1.41
CA GLN A 1008 27.59 -2.24 -1.50
C GLN A 1008 27.60 -0.91 -0.74
N GLY A 1009 28.70 -0.56 -0.06
CA GLY A 1009 28.82 0.70 0.69
C GLY A 1009 27.78 0.80 1.79
N LYS A 1010 27.43 -0.36 2.34
CA LYS A 1010 26.63 -0.50 3.52
C LYS A 1010 27.54 -0.66 4.72
#